data_AF-A0A9E4F347-F1
#
_entry.id   AF-A0A9E4F347-F1
#
_cell.length_a   1.000
_cell.length_b   1.000
_cell.length_c   1.000
_cell.angle_alpha   90.00
_cell.angle_beta   90.00
_cell.angle_gamma   90.00
#
_symmetry.space_group_name_H-M   'P 1'
#
loop_
_entity.id
_entity.type
_entity.pdbx_description
1 polymer ?
#
loop_
_entity_poly.entity_id
_entity_poly.type
_entity_poly.pdbx_seq_one_letter_code
_entity_poly.pdbx_strand_id
1 'polypeptide(L)'
;MTPGRTAEEDRERSRPSLLSGWLRIWLAVVLGVTAFMVANSLYLTLVRIADWADLAPFALGEEHLPTIYQVMLLGHTGVGFALAALTLVFVVAHLPRVWRRLRRNVALSGALAVTLAVLVVASGLFILTEAASRANAWAWWVHVLGAGALIAAYLMHRAAGTVKFSGSFAVRFAASSAGIALVGFLVHGLSGGTNASPASSVLAEPATEPNPRSGGSPPEPARGVQPGPGTGGPPIPALPSVDSDFFPSPASVASGSLLARGFLTASGWGPDVETVRREVEEQGFARSIIGAGACVTCHPDVSAQWAASAHRFSSFNNPFYVASIDELRSSERTNPWIARHLEVAGKEELKAGVVKSRWCASCHDPALLFTGMMDAEIDRGSVEAQAGLTCLACHTVHSVKDLTGNGNYQLAEMESPYLFSKSPPGSALRQLHDWTLKARPAPHRRALLKPFFREAEFCASCHKVSLDEPVNEYRWLRGQNEFDAWHDSGVAGNAARTFYLPGSVRGCRDCHMPPEPASLGDRAADRDGMVRSHRFLAANTALPFVRGDTAMLRLTEKYLRTGKMRVDLFGVRRGEEDAEGVSLGLGSSAELPAGSTATLEVVVRNLGVGHTFPGGTNDSNEAWLEVVVADSTGTRLAESGTIRGDGRVDSLAHFFRIVAVDSLGERISRRNPQDIRAVVYSNLVGPGSARLAHYRLTVPEELVGTDVLVTVRLLWRKFDRDFTEFAHAANPSGFVDRPFPPELPVTEIAADTVRFAVTGEGARAETVDARTTPGTGAVGLPGSAAPWERFNDYGIALLLEGDTRRASTIFSEVERLAPDRVDGATNLARSALAAGELEAAYDALERAEELDPGNARVAWVWGGALQEDGEYVGAAAAYRRVIEDFPRDRASWRELGRSLYLGGEFEEALEAFDEVLAIDPEDRVAHYHRMLSLRALGREAEATLAQAAYERYAIDESALEITTAFRSRDRGSNNMAQAIRTHELAVRRR
;
A
#
# COMPACT_ATOMS: atom_id res chain seq x y z
N MET A 1 -64.32 16.07 -79.91
CA MET A 1 -63.71 17.37 -79.55
C MET A 1 -63.11 17.24 -78.16
N THR A 2 -61.80 17.47 -78.06
CA THR A 2 -60.98 17.58 -76.85
C THR A 2 -61.40 18.79 -75.99
N PRO A 3 -61.01 18.84 -74.70
CA PRO A 3 -59.70 19.39 -74.33
C PRO A 3 -58.90 18.32 -73.57
N GLY A 4 -57.65 18.01 -73.92
CA GLY A 4 -56.57 18.96 -74.09
C GLY A 4 -55.65 18.83 -72.87
N ARG A 5 -54.97 17.68 -72.74
CA ARG A 5 -53.90 17.47 -71.77
C ARG A 5 -52.70 18.30 -72.21
N THR A 6 -52.22 19.18 -71.34
CA THR A 6 -51.16 20.15 -71.66
C THR A 6 -49.79 19.47 -71.73
N ALA A 7 -48.98 19.85 -72.73
CA ALA A 7 -47.60 19.41 -72.96
C ALA A 7 -46.61 19.70 -71.79
N GLU A 8 -47.08 20.38 -70.76
CA GLU A 8 -46.33 20.62 -69.52
C GLU A 8 -46.34 19.39 -68.59
N GLU A 9 -47.41 18.57 -68.60
CA GLU A 9 -47.51 17.35 -67.78
C GLU A 9 -46.55 16.23 -68.25
N ASP A 10 -46.30 16.13 -69.56
CA ASP A 10 -45.35 15.15 -70.12
C ASP A 10 -43.88 15.61 -70.06
N ARG A 11 -43.64 16.91 -69.89
CA ARG A 11 -42.28 17.47 -69.68
C ARG A 11 -41.76 17.29 -68.25
N GLU A 12 -42.64 17.08 -67.28
CA GLU A 12 -42.23 16.88 -65.89
C GLU A 12 -41.81 15.42 -65.58
N ARG A 13 -42.34 14.44 -66.32
CA ARG A 13 -42.04 13.00 -66.13
C ARG A 13 -40.79 12.50 -66.86
N SER A 14 -40.24 13.25 -67.81
CA SER A 14 -39.14 12.83 -68.68
C SER A 14 -37.79 13.50 -68.36
N ARG A 15 -37.57 13.93 -67.12
CA ARG A 15 -36.20 14.29 -66.68
C ARG A 15 -35.45 13.01 -66.30
N PRO A 16 -34.39 12.60 -67.04
CA PRO A 16 -33.60 11.45 -66.66
C PRO A 16 -33.06 11.68 -65.25
N SER A 17 -33.26 10.71 -64.35
CA SER A 17 -32.76 10.85 -62.99
C SER A 17 -31.26 11.11 -63.04
N LEU A 18 -30.80 12.08 -62.26
CA LEU A 18 -29.39 12.48 -62.20
C LEU A 18 -28.44 11.39 -61.63
N LEU A 19 -29.00 10.25 -61.20
CA LEU A 19 -28.28 9.09 -60.68
C LEU A 19 -28.26 8.01 -61.76
N SER A 20 -27.07 7.54 -62.14
CA SER A 20 -26.92 6.33 -62.98
C SER A 20 -27.51 5.11 -62.27
N GLY A 21 -27.78 4.02 -63.01
CA GLY A 21 -28.34 2.79 -62.43
C GLY A 21 -27.55 2.27 -61.22
N TRP A 22 -26.21 2.35 -61.27
CA TRP A 22 -25.37 1.97 -60.14
C TRP A 22 -25.48 2.93 -58.95
N LEU A 23 -25.59 4.25 -59.17
CA LEU A 23 -25.80 5.22 -58.08
C LEU A 23 -27.15 5.02 -57.36
N ARG A 24 -28.18 4.47 -58.04
CA ARG A 24 -29.48 4.16 -57.42
C ARG A 24 -29.40 2.95 -56.49
N ILE A 25 -28.68 1.89 -56.89
CA ILE A 25 -28.42 0.72 -56.05
C ILE A 25 -27.59 1.14 -54.82
N TRP A 26 -26.55 1.94 -55.05
CA TRP A 26 -25.73 2.53 -53.99
C TRP A 26 -26.55 3.36 -53.00
N LEU A 27 -27.45 4.21 -53.50
CA LEU A 27 -28.34 4.99 -52.64
C LEU A 27 -29.28 4.10 -51.81
N ALA A 28 -29.80 3.00 -52.37
CA ALA A 28 -30.63 2.06 -51.64
C ALA A 28 -29.84 1.37 -50.51
N VAL A 29 -28.59 0.99 -50.76
CA VAL A 29 -27.69 0.42 -49.73
C VAL A 29 -27.41 1.45 -48.63
N VAL A 30 -27.06 2.69 -48.98
CA VAL A 30 -26.83 3.78 -48.01
C VAL A 30 -28.07 4.05 -47.16
N LEU A 31 -29.27 4.07 -47.76
CA LEU A 31 -30.53 4.26 -47.02
C LEU A 31 -30.86 3.08 -46.08
N GLY A 32 -30.57 1.84 -46.50
CA GLY A 32 -30.73 0.66 -45.64
C GLY A 32 -29.78 0.70 -44.43
N VAL A 33 -28.51 1.04 -44.66
CA VAL A 33 -27.51 1.21 -43.58
C VAL A 33 -27.88 2.37 -42.66
N THR A 34 -28.40 3.47 -43.21
CA THR A 34 -28.88 4.61 -42.42
C THR A 34 -30.08 4.22 -41.54
N ALA A 35 -30.99 3.37 -42.03
CA ALA A 35 -32.13 2.89 -41.25
C ALA A 35 -31.68 2.11 -39.99
N PHE A 36 -30.67 1.24 -40.17
CA PHE A 36 -30.02 0.55 -39.06
C PHE A 36 -29.39 1.53 -38.07
N MET A 37 -28.62 2.52 -38.57
CA MET A 37 -27.99 3.52 -37.72
C MET A 37 -29.01 4.33 -36.91
N VAL A 38 -30.13 4.73 -37.51
CA VAL A 38 -31.20 5.45 -36.79
C VAL A 38 -31.83 4.57 -35.72
N ALA A 39 -32.17 3.31 -36.04
CA ALA A 39 -32.75 2.38 -35.07
C ALA A 39 -31.78 2.09 -33.90
N ASN A 40 -30.51 1.90 -34.21
CA ASN A 40 -29.47 1.65 -33.23
C ASN A 40 -29.18 2.86 -32.34
N SER A 41 -29.13 4.07 -32.92
CA SER A 41 -29.01 5.33 -32.16
C SER A 41 -30.18 5.53 -31.21
N LEU A 42 -31.41 5.26 -31.66
CA LEU A 42 -32.60 5.33 -30.82
C LEU A 42 -32.53 4.33 -29.67
N TYR A 43 -32.13 3.08 -29.95
CA TYR A 43 -31.90 2.07 -28.91
C TYR A 43 -30.87 2.53 -27.87
N LEU A 44 -29.67 2.93 -28.29
CA LEU A 44 -28.60 3.37 -27.38
C LEU A 44 -29.02 4.59 -26.54
N THR A 45 -29.81 5.49 -27.13
CA THR A 45 -30.37 6.66 -26.44
C THR A 45 -31.40 6.26 -25.40
N LEU A 46 -32.33 5.35 -25.74
CA LEU A 46 -33.35 4.85 -24.83
C LEU A 46 -32.73 4.11 -23.64
N VAL A 47 -31.75 3.23 -23.90
CA VAL A 47 -31.00 2.52 -22.87
C VAL A 47 -30.25 3.51 -21.96
N ARG A 48 -29.68 4.58 -22.51
CA ARG A 48 -29.01 5.62 -21.71
C ARG A 48 -29.99 6.46 -20.87
N ILE A 49 -31.17 6.77 -21.39
CA ILE A 49 -32.22 7.46 -20.64
C ILE A 49 -32.72 6.56 -19.51
N ALA A 50 -32.91 5.27 -19.78
CA ALA A 50 -33.30 4.29 -18.77
C ALA A 50 -32.25 4.11 -17.67
N ASP A 51 -30.97 4.08 -18.03
CA ASP A 51 -29.83 4.08 -17.10
C ASP A 51 -29.80 5.35 -16.23
N TRP A 52 -30.05 6.52 -16.83
CA TRP A 52 -30.13 7.79 -16.10
C TRP A 52 -31.34 7.87 -15.15
N ALA A 53 -32.45 7.22 -15.52
CA ALA A 53 -33.68 7.18 -14.73
C ALA A 53 -33.76 5.97 -13.78
N ASP A 54 -32.67 5.20 -13.64
CA ASP A 54 -32.56 4.01 -12.79
C ASP A 54 -33.69 2.98 -13.00
N LEU A 55 -34.09 2.78 -14.26
CA LEU A 55 -35.11 1.81 -14.63
C LEU A 55 -34.51 0.40 -14.64
N ALA A 56 -34.44 -0.25 -13.48
CA ALA A 56 -33.77 -1.54 -13.22
C ALA A 56 -33.79 -2.58 -14.37
N PRO A 57 -34.92 -2.91 -15.04
CA PRO A 57 -34.89 -3.91 -16.13
C PRO A 57 -34.14 -3.45 -17.39
N PHE A 58 -33.96 -2.14 -17.60
CA PHE A 58 -33.33 -1.55 -18.78
C PHE A 58 -32.07 -0.75 -18.46
N ALA A 59 -31.70 -0.66 -17.18
CA ALA A 59 -30.49 -0.01 -16.72
C ALA A 59 -29.27 -0.83 -17.13
N LEU A 60 -28.16 -0.15 -17.39
CA LEU A 60 -26.91 -0.81 -17.72
C LEU A 60 -26.30 -1.24 -16.40
N GLY A 61 -26.55 -2.49 -16.03
CA GLY A 61 -26.13 -3.08 -14.77
C GLY A 61 -24.74 -2.65 -14.33
N GLU A 62 -24.58 -2.42 -13.02
CA GLU A 62 -23.40 -1.79 -12.47
C GLU A 62 -22.10 -2.57 -12.75
N GLU A 63 -22.19 -3.89 -12.79
CA GLU A 63 -21.03 -4.78 -12.86
C GLU A 63 -20.79 -5.36 -14.26
N HIS A 64 -21.83 -5.50 -15.08
CA HIS A 64 -21.78 -6.19 -16.37
C HIS A 64 -22.51 -5.41 -17.44
N LEU A 65 -21.88 -5.22 -18.59
CA LEU A 65 -22.54 -4.65 -19.76
C LEU A 65 -23.29 -5.75 -20.51
N PRO A 66 -24.62 -5.62 -20.73
CA PRO A 66 -25.38 -6.61 -21.49
C PRO A 66 -24.77 -6.83 -22.87
N THR A 67 -24.60 -8.08 -23.29
CA THR A 67 -23.99 -8.44 -24.59
C THR A 67 -24.68 -7.72 -25.75
N ILE A 68 -26.01 -7.61 -25.71
CA ILE A 68 -26.78 -6.88 -26.73
C ILE A 68 -26.41 -5.39 -26.78
N TYR A 69 -26.19 -4.74 -25.64
CA TYR A 69 -25.72 -3.36 -25.60
C TYR A 69 -24.33 -3.23 -26.23
N GLN A 70 -23.41 -4.14 -25.90
CA GLN A 70 -22.06 -4.14 -26.47
C GLN A 70 -22.08 -4.37 -27.98
N VAL A 71 -22.86 -5.32 -28.47
CA VAL A 71 -23.04 -5.58 -29.92
C VAL A 71 -23.64 -4.37 -30.62
N MET A 72 -24.65 -3.72 -30.04
CA MET A 72 -25.27 -2.54 -30.61
C MET A 72 -24.32 -1.34 -30.63
N LEU A 73 -23.52 -1.14 -29.58
CA LEU A 73 -22.48 -0.11 -29.52
C LEU A 73 -21.38 -0.35 -30.57
N LEU A 74 -20.86 -1.58 -30.65
CA LEU A 74 -19.85 -1.97 -31.64
C LEU A 74 -20.39 -1.87 -33.06
N GLY A 75 -21.63 -2.31 -33.27
CA GLY A 75 -22.35 -2.17 -34.53
C GLY A 75 -22.55 -0.71 -34.91
N HIS A 76 -22.87 0.17 -33.96
CA HIS A 76 -23.02 1.60 -34.19
C HIS A 76 -21.70 2.19 -34.71
N THR A 77 -20.61 1.89 -34.03
CA THR A 77 -19.27 2.38 -34.37
C THR A 77 -18.81 1.86 -35.73
N GLY A 78 -18.85 0.53 -35.93
CA GLY A 78 -18.38 -0.10 -37.15
C GLY A 78 -19.20 0.30 -38.38
N VAL A 79 -20.53 0.27 -38.26
CA VAL A 79 -21.43 0.68 -39.35
C VAL A 79 -21.38 2.19 -39.58
N GLY A 80 -21.17 2.99 -38.53
CA GLY A 80 -20.95 4.43 -38.63
C GLY A 80 -19.71 4.78 -39.46
N PHE A 81 -18.57 4.11 -39.22
CA PHE A 81 -17.36 4.30 -40.03
C PHE A 81 -17.54 3.87 -41.48
N ALA A 82 -18.19 2.72 -41.70
CA ALA A 82 -18.53 2.27 -43.04
C ALA A 82 -19.41 3.31 -43.75
N LEU A 83 -20.47 3.79 -43.09
CA LEU A 83 -21.36 4.80 -43.65
C LEU A 83 -20.62 6.11 -43.95
N ALA A 84 -19.71 6.55 -43.09
CA ALA A 84 -18.88 7.73 -43.33
C ALA A 84 -17.99 7.56 -44.57
N ALA A 85 -17.34 6.42 -44.73
CA ALA A 85 -16.52 6.11 -45.90
C ALA A 85 -17.36 6.04 -47.19
N LEU A 86 -18.50 5.37 -47.16
CA LEU A 86 -19.42 5.29 -48.31
C LEU A 86 -19.96 6.68 -48.67
N THR A 87 -20.27 7.51 -47.67
CA THR A 87 -20.72 8.90 -47.87
C THR A 87 -19.63 9.76 -48.49
N LEU A 88 -18.37 9.62 -48.05
CA LEU A 88 -17.24 10.34 -48.63
C LEU A 88 -17.04 9.98 -50.11
N VAL A 89 -17.08 8.69 -50.45
CA VAL A 89 -17.00 8.22 -51.85
C VAL A 89 -18.13 8.81 -52.68
N PHE A 90 -19.36 8.81 -52.14
CA PHE A 90 -20.51 9.41 -52.81
C PHE A 90 -20.32 10.91 -53.03
N VAL A 91 -19.90 11.66 -52.01
CA VAL A 91 -19.67 13.11 -52.09
C VAL A 91 -18.63 13.43 -53.17
N VAL A 92 -17.48 12.73 -53.17
CA VAL A 92 -16.43 12.92 -54.18
C VAL A 92 -16.94 12.60 -55.60
N ALA A 93 -17.72 11.53 -55.76
CA ALA A 93 -18.30 11.18 -57.06
C ALA A 93 -19.44 12.13 -57.49
N HIS A 94 -20.11 12.77 -56.54
CA HIS A 94 -21.25 13.65 -56.79
C HIS A 94 -20.83 15.11 -57.05
N LEU A 95 -19.78 15.59 -56.38
CA LEU A 95 -19.33 16.99 -56.39
C LEU A 95 -19.06 17.55 -57.82
N PRO A 96 -18.37 16.84 -58.74
CA PRO A 96 -18.14 17.35 -60.10
C PRO A 96 -19.42 17.55 -60.91
N ARG A 97 -20.49 16.81 -60.61
CA ARG A 97 -21.79 16.93 -61.29
C ARG A 97 -22.59 18.13 -60.78
N VAL A 98 -22.47 18.44 -59.49
CA VAL A 98 -23.07 19.61 -58.85
C VAL A 98 -22.41 20.90 -59.36
N TRP A 99 -21.07 20.91 -59.47
CA TRP A 99 -20.31 22.07 -59.94
C TRP A 99 -20.63 22.48 -61.38
N ARG A 100 -20.95 21.52 -62.26
CA ARG A 100 -21.35 21.82 -63.65
C ARG A 100 -22.74 22.47 -63.79
N ARG A 101 -23.57 22.48 -62.73
CA ARG A 101 -24.98 22.93 -62.78
C ARG A 101 -25.36 23.80 -61.57
N LEU A 102 -24.41 24.60 -61.10
CA LEU A 102 -24.39 25.34 -59.83
C LEU A 102 -25.72 26.05 -59.52
N ARG A 103 -26.54 25.44 -58.66
CA ARG A 103 -27.70 26.08 -58.02
C ARG A 103 -27.32 26.41 -56.58
N ARG A 104 -27.28 27.70 -56.23
CA ARG A 104 -26.77 28.19 -54.94
C ARG A 104 -27.39 27.47 -53.74
N ASN A 105 -28.70 27.30 -53.72
CA ASN A 105 -29.41 26.66 -52.60
C ASN A 105 -29.12 25.16 -52.46
N VAL A 106 -28.89 24.46 -53.57
CA VAL A 106 -28.53 23.02 -53.58
C VAL A 106 -27.08 22.84 -53.13
N ALA A 107 -26.18 23.72 -53.56
CA ALA A 107 -24.78 23.72 -53.14
C ALA A 107 -24.65 24.04 -51.63
N LEU A 108 -25.37 25.05 -51.13
CA LEU A 108 -25.34 25.43 -49.70
C LEU A 108 -25.90 24.35 -48.78
N SER A 109 -27.05 23.76 -49.13
CA SER A 109 -27.64 22.66 -48.35
C SER A 109 -26.78 21.39 -48.39
N GLY A 110 -26.11 21.13 -49.51
CA GLY A 110 -25.16 20.01 -49.64
C GLY A 110 -23.90 20.22 -48.81
N ALA A 111 -23.35 21.45 -48.82
CA ALA A 111 -22.22 21.82 -47.97
C ALA A 111 -22.57 21.69 -46.49
N LEU A 112 -23.75 22.15 -46.06
CA LEU A 112 -24.23 21.99 -44.68
C LEU A 112 -24.31 20.51 -44.27
N ALA A 113 -24.87 19.65 -45.12
CA ALA A 113 -24.94 18.22 -44.84
C ALA A 113 -23.54 17.58 -44.72
N VAL A 114 -22.59 17.95 -45.59
CA VAL A 114 -21.20 17.45 -45.49
C VAL A 114 -20.52 17.94 -44.22
N THR A 115 -20.67 19.22 -43.85
CA THR A 115 -20.11 19.76 -42.61
C THR A 115 -20.66 19.05 -41.38
N LEU A 116 -21.98 18.83 -41.31
CA LEU A 116 -22.61 18.10 -40.22
C LEU A 116 -22.17 16.63 -40.18
N ALA A 117 -21.96 15.98 -41.33
CA ALA A 117 -21.42 14.62 -41.39
C ALA A 117 -20.00 14.55 -40.84
N VAL A 118 -19.13 15.50 -41.21
CA VAL A 118 -17.78 15.60 -40.64
C VAL A 118 -17.83 15.84 -39.13
N LEU A 119 -18.72 16.72 -38.66
CA LEU A 119 -18.90 16.99 -37.23
C LEU A 119 -19.35 15.75 -36.44
N VAL A 120 -20.28 14.96 -36.98
CA VAL A 120 -20.75 13.71 -36.37
C VAL A 120 -19.62 12.68 -36.31
N VAL A 121 -18.84 12.52 -37.39
CA VAL A 121 -17.69 11.61 -37.39
C VAL A 121 -16.61 12.06 -36.41
N ALA A 122 -16.28 13.35 -36.39
CA ALA A 122 -15.27 13.92 -35.49
C ALA A 122 -15.68 13.79 -34.01
N SER A 123 -16.92 14.13 -33.67
CA SER A 123 -17.45 13.94 -32.31
C SER A 123 -17.54 12.47 -31.90
N GLY A 124 -17.87 11.57 -32.84
CA GLY A 124 -17.88 10.12 -32.60
C GLY A 124 -16.49 9.55 -32.33
N LEU A 125 -15.49 9.96 -33.12
CA LEU A 125 -14.08 9.62 -32.90
C LEU A 125 -13.59 10.11 -31.53
N PHE A 126 -13.95 11.35 -31.16
CA PHE A 126 -13.59 11.92 -29.87
C PHE A 126 -14.17 11.13 -28.68
N ILE A 127 -15.43 10.67 -28.77
CA ILE A 127 -16.06 9.81 -27.75
C ILE A 127 -15.30 8.48 -27.57
N LEU A 128 -14.70 7.93 -28.63
CA LEU A 128 -13.95 6.68 -28.59
C LEU A 128 -12.51 6.86 -28.07
N THR A 129 -11.90 8.02 -28.27
CA THR A 129 -10.50 8.30 -27.88
C THR A 129 -10.38 9.01 -26.53
N GLU A 130 -11.21 10.00 -26.26
CA GLU A 130 -11.31 10.78 -25.02
C GLU A 130 -12.68 10.59 -24.36
N ALA A 131 -12.86 9.37 -23.85
CA ALA A 131 -14.14 8.89 -23.44
C ALA A 131 -14.66 9.42 -22.09
N ALA A 132 -15.90 9.91 -22.14
CA ALA A 132 -16.94 9.86 -21.10
C ALA A 132 -16.53 10.11 -19.64
N SER A 133 -15.59 11.01 -19.36
CA SER A 133 -15.64 11.73 -18.10
C SER A 133 -16.84 12.70 -18.14
N ARG A 134 -17.47 13.01 -17.00
CA ARG A 134 -18.55 14.03 -16.94
C ARG A 134 -18.13 15.38 -17.55
N ALA A 135 -16.82 15.65 -17.65
CA ALA A 135 -16.27 16.86 -18.28
C ALA A 135 -16.46 16.92 -19.81
N ASN A 136 -16.66 15.78 -20.48
CA ASN A 136 -16.75 15.69 -21.95
C ASN A 136 -18.16 15.40 -22.48
N ALA A 137 -19.20 15.67 -21.67
CA ALA A 137 -20.60 15.48 -22.07
C ALA A 137 -20.99 16.27 -23.33
N TRP A 138 -20.29 17.37 -23.63
CA TRP A 138 -20.50 18.18 -24.82
C TRP A 138 -20.31 17.38 -26.12
N ALA A 139 -19.31 16.49 -26.20
CA ALA A 139 -19.01 15.75 -27.42
C ALA A 139 -20.14 14.78 -27.76
N TRP A 140 -20.73 14.17 -26.72
CA TRP A 140 -21.92 13.34 -26.85
C TRP A 140 -23.14 14.13 -27.35
N TRP A 141 -23.42 15.29 -26.75
CA TRP A 141 -24.52 16.14 -27.20
C TRP A 141 -24.32 16.64 -28.63
N VAL A 142 -23.10 17.04 -29.01
CA VAL A 142 -22.74 17.42 -30.38
C VAL A 142 -22.95 16.25 -31.35
N HIS A 143 -22.59 15.03 -30.95
CA HIS A 143 -22.78 13.84 -31.78
C HIS A 143 -24.26 13.53 -32.01
N VAL A 144 -25.07 13.53 -30.95
CA VAL A 144 -26.50 13.22 -31.00
C VAL A 144 -27.28 14.30 -31.76
N LEU A 145 -27.10 15.57 -31.38
CA LEU A 145 -27.78 16.69 -32.04
C LEU A 145 -27.29 16.86 -33.49
N GLY A 146 -25.99 16.68 -33.73
CA GLY A 146 -25.39 16.72 -35.05
C GLY A 146 -25.95 15.64 -35.97
N ALA A 147 -26.17 14.43 -35.46
CA ALA A 147 -26.79 13.34 -36.24
C ALA A 147 -28.24 13.67 -36.64
N GLY A 148 -29.02 14.24 -35.71
CA GLY A 148 -30.38 14.73 -36.02
C GLY A 148 -30.38 15.86 -37.06
N ALA A 149 -29.49 16.84 -36.89
CA ALA A 149 -29.33 17.95 -37.81
C ALA A 149 -28.86 17.49 -39.21
N LEU A 150 -27.98 16.49 -39.28
CA LEU A 150 -27.51 15.90 -40.53
C LEU A 150 -28.66 15.29 -41.34
N ILE A 151 -29.57 14.57 -40.69
CA ILE A 151 -30.76 14.00 -41.32
C ILE A 151 -31.63 15.12 -41.90
N ALA A 152 -31.89 16.17 -41.12
CA ALA A 152 -32.67 17.32 -41.58
C ALA A 152 -31.99 18.03 -42.76
N ALA A 153 -30.68 18.28 -42.69
CA ALA A 153 -29.90 18.91 -43.76
C ALA A 153 -29.90 18.07 -45.04
N TYR A 154 -29.79 16.74 -44.94
CA TYR A 154 -29.90 15.83 -46.08
C TYR A 154 -31.29 15.89 -46.73
N LEU A 155 -32.36 15.89 -45.93
CA LEU A 155 -33.74 16.01 -46.43
C LEU A 155 -33.95 17.36 -47.13
N MET A 156 -33.44 18.46 -46.57
CA MET A 156 -33.47 19.79 -47.19
C MET A 156 -32.68 19.83 -48.50
N HIS A 157 -31.48 19.25 -48.51
CA HIS A 157 -30.65 19.14 -49.71
C HIS A 157 -31.36 18.39 -50.84
N ARG A 158 -32.05 17.31 -50.49
CA ARG A 158 -32.82 16.51 -51.46
C ARG A 158 -34.12 17.20 -51.90
N ALA A 159 -34.80 17.91 -51.00
CA ALA A 159 -35.98 18.71 -51.33
C ALA A 159 -35.67 19.88 -52.26
N ALA A 160 -34.46 20.43 -52.20
CA ALA A 160 -33.95 21.42 -53.16
C ALA A 160 -33.60 20.81 -54.54
N GLY A 161 -33.58 19.48 -54.66
CA GLY A 161 -33.36 18.73 -55.90
C GLY A 161 -34.65 18.40 -56.67
N THR A 162 -34.53 17.69 -57.80
CA THR A 162 -35.66 17.41 -58.70
C THR A 162 -36.46 16.14 -58.35
N VAL A 163 -36.12 15.42 -57.28
CA VAL A 163 -36.76 14.15 -56.88
C VAL A 163 -37.45 14.33 -55.54
N LYS A 164 -38.78 14.46 -55.55
CA LYS A 164 -39.61 14.57 -54.35
C LYS A 164 -39.89 13.18 -53.77
N PHE A 165 -39.64 12.98 -52.47
CA PHE A 165 -40.11 11.78 -51.77
C PHE A 165 -41.63 11.84 -51.57
N SER A 166 -42.31 10.71 -51.68
CA SER A 166 -43.67 10.58 -51.17
C SER A 166 -43.63 10.69 -49.65
N GLY A 167 -44.51 11.52 -49.04
CA GLY A 167 -44.63 11.61 -47.57
C GLY A 167 -44.87 10.26 -46.90
N SER A 168 -45.49 9.31 -47.61
CA SER A 168 -45.70 7.94 -47.12
C SER A 168 -44.40 7.14 -46.93
N PHE A 169 -43.34 7.44 -47.67
CA PHE A 169 -42.05 6.75 -47.51
C PHE A 169 -41.33 7.18 -46.24
N ALA A 170 -41.27 8.49 -45.97
CA ALA A 170 -40.62 9.03 -44.77
C ALA A 170 -41.30 8.55 -43.48
N VAL A 171 -42.64 8.53 -43.46
CA VAL A 171 -43.42 8.02 -42.32
C VAL A 171 -43.19 6.52 -42.11
N ARG A 172 -43.19 5.72 -43.18
CA ARG A 172 -42.90 4.27 -43.08
C ARG A 172 -41.47 4.01 -42.61
N PHE A 173 -40.50 4.76 -43.10
CA PHE A 173 -39.09 4.66 -42.67
C PHE A 173 -38.94 4.96 -41.17
N ALA A 174 -39.51 6.08 -40.70
CA ALA A 174 -39.47 6.45 -39.29
C ALA A 174 -40.18 5.42 -38.40
N ALA A 175 -41.37 4.94 -38.80
CA ALA A 175 -42.12 3.93 -38.07
C ALA A 175 -41.38 2.59 -37.98
N SER A 176 -40.75 2.14 -39.07
CA SER A 176 -39.94 0.92 -39.08
C SER A 176 -38.70 1.04 -38.20
N SER A 177 -37.96 2.16 -38.28
CA SER A 177 -36.78 2.37 -37.42
C SER A 177 -37.15 2.47 -35.94
N ALA A 178 -38.25 3.14 -35.59
CA ALA A 178 -38.76 3.20 -34.22
C ALA A 178 -39.22 1.84 -33.71
N GLY A 179 -39.90 1.05 -34.56
CA GLY A 179 -40.30 -0.32 -34.23
C GLY A 179 -39.11 -1.24 -33.96
N ILE A 180 -38.06 -1.18 -34.78
CA ILE A 180 -36.82 -1.95 -34.58
C ILE A 180 -36.12 -1.52 -33.27
N ALA A 181 -36.03 -0.21 -33.01
CA ALA A 181 -35.43 0.31 -31.78
C ALA A 181 -36.20 -0.15 -30.54
N LEU A 182 -37.54 -0.12 -30.59
CA LEU A 182 -38.40 -0.58 -29.50
C LEU A 182 -38.26 -2.08 -29.27
N VAL A 183 -38.23 -2.90 -30.32
CA VAL A 183 -37.99 -4.34 -30.20
C VAL A 183 -36.62 -4.60 -29.58
N GLY A 184 -35.57 -3.92 -30.02
CA GLY A 184 -34.23 -4.03 -29.43
C GLY A 184 -34.19 -3.63 -27.96
N PHE A 185 -34.90 -2.56 -27.58
CA PHE A 185 -35.02 -2.10 -26.20
C PHE A 185 -35.80 -3.09 -25.32
N LEU A 186 -36.90 -3.66 -25.83
CA LEU A 186 -37.67 -4.69 -25.12
C LEU A 186 -36.87 -5.99 -24.97
N VAL A 187 -36.16 -6.42 -26.01
CA VAL A 187 -35.25 -7.59 -25.94
C VAL A 187 -34.14 -7.36 -24.93
N HIS A 188 -33.57 -6.15 -24.88
CA HIS A 188 -32.59 -5.77 -23.85
C HIS A 188 -33.17 -5.99 -22.45
N GLY A 189 -34.37 -5.44 -22.18
CA GLY A 189 -35.01 -5.60 -20.88
C GLY A 189 -35.33 -7.04 -20.50
N LEU A 190 -35.73 -7.85 -21.47
CA LEU A 190 -36.01 -9.28 -21.27
C LEU A 190 -34.72 -10.11 -21.07
N SER A 191 -33.62 -9.72 -21.72
CA SER A 191 -32.31 -10.39 -21.60
C SER A 191 -31.51 -9.96 -20.36
N GLY A 192 -31.78 -8.78 -19.81
CA GLY A 192 -31.15 -8.27 -18.60
C GLY A 192 -31.49 -9.09 -17.34
N GLY A 193 -32.63 -9.78 -17.34
CA GLY A 193 -33.07 -10.64 -16.24
C GLY A 193 -32.48 -12.06 -16.22
N THR A 194 -31.77 -12.51 -17.26
CA THR A 194 -31.40 -13.93 -17.43
C THR A 194 -29.90 -14.24 -17.34
N ASN A 195 -29.03 -13.25 -17.10
CA ASN A 195 -27.59 -13.47 -16.92
C ASN A 195 -27.13 -13.36 -15.45
N ALA A 196 -28.05 -13.29 -14.49
CA ALA A 196 -27.72 -13.50 -13.09
C ALA A 196 -27.54 -15.01 -12.84
N SER A 197 -26.30 -15.49 -12.96
CA SER A 197 -25.93 -16.73 -12.28
C SER A 197 -26.17 -16.56 -10.77
N PRO A 198 -26.77 -17.54 -10.07
CA PRO A 198 -26.99 -17.45 -8.64
C PRO A 198 -25.66 -17.68 -7.90
N ALA A 199 -24.83 -16.65 -7.78
CA ALA A 199 -23.64 -16.67 -6.91
C ALA A 199 -23.21 -15.29 -6.37
N SER A 200 -23.92 -14.19 -6.64
CA SER A 200 -23.44 -12.84 -6.32
C SER A 200 -24.51 -11.92 -5.72
N SER A 201 -25.28 -12.41 -4.75
CA SER A 201 -26.22 -11.56 -4.00
C SER A 201 -25.89 -11.51 -2.51
N VAL A 202 -24.75 -10.90 -2.17
CA VAL A 202 -24.58 -10.16 -0.92
C VAL A 202 -23.66 -8.98 -1.23
N LEU A 203 -24.22 -7.87 -1.70
CA LEU A 203 -23.50 -6.60 -1.82
C LEU A 203 -24.19 -5.57 -0.93
N ALA A 204 -23.39 -4.98 -0.04
CA ALA A 204 -23.73 -3.81 0.74
C ALA A 204 -24.04 -2.61 -0.19
N GLU A 205 -24.94 -1.75 0.25
CA GLU A 205 -25.40 -0.57 -0.48
C GLU A 205 -24.25 0.40 -0.83
N PRO A 206 -24.36 1.14 -1.96
CA PRO A 206 -23.32 2.06 -2.40
C PRO A 206 -23.25 3.32 -1.51
N ALA A 207 -22.10 3.53 -0.86
CA ALA A 207 -21.77 4.78 -0.18
C ALA A 207 -21.63 5.94 -1.18
N THR A 208 -22.40 7.00 -0.98
CA THR A 208 -22.33 8.26 -1.73
C THR A 208 -21.01 8.99 -1.51
N GLU A 209 -20.45 9.59 -2.57
CA GLU A 209 -19.20 10.38 -2.55
C GLU A 209 -19.27 11.56 -1.53
N PRO A 210 -18.24 11.78 -0.69
CA PRO A 210 -18.19 12.98 0.15
C PRO A 210 -17.73 14.20 -0.64
N ASN A 211 -18.51 15.28 -0.54
CA ASN A 211 -18.26 16.60 -1.08
C ASN A 211 -17.13 17.30 -0.29
N PRO A 212 -16.04 17.78 -0.93
CA PRO A 212 -14.94 18.43 -0.23
C PRO A 212 -15.27 19.91 -0.02
N ARG A 213 -16.13 20.25 0.94
CA ARG A 213 -16.30 21.60 1.52
C ARG A 213 -17.36 21.59 2.63
N SER A 214 -16.96 21.28 3.85
CA SER A 214 -17.54 21.84 5.09
C SER A 214 -16.75 21.33 6.29
N GLY A 215 -16.17 22.25 7.07
CA GLY A 215 -15.77 21.95 8.43
C GLY A 215 -17.02 21.64 9.25
N GLY A 216 -17.12 20.41 9.72
CA GLY A 216 -18.21 19.89 10.53
C GLY A 216 -17.79 18.51 11.06
N SER A 217 -18.19 18.22 12.30
CA SER A 217 -17.86 17.07 13.14
C SER A 217 -17.69 15.71 12.42
N PRO A 218 -16.89 14.78 12.96
CA PRO A 218 -16.60 13.49 12.33
C PRO A 218 -17.88 12.71 11.99
N PRO A 219 -17.91 11.97 10.88
CA PRO A 219 -19.08 11.19 10.50
C PRO A 219 -19.29 10.04 11.48
N GLU A 220 -20.55 9.74 11.81
CA GLU A 220 -20.95 8.54 12.55
C GLU A 220 -20.30 7.28 11.93
N PRO A 221 -19.83 6.32 12.76
CA PRO A 221 -19.31 5.06 12.26
C PRO A 221 -20.41 4.32 11.49
N ALA A 222 -20.07 3.81 10.30
CA ALA A 222 -20.95 3.05 9.45
C ALA A 222 -21.45 1.77 10.17
N ARG A 223 -22.59 1.86 10.86
CA ARG A 223 -23.39 0.73 11.29
C ARG A 223 -24.00 0.09 10.04
N GLY A 224 -23.45 -1.03 9.61
CA GLY A 224 -23.82 -1.66 8.34
C GLY A 224 -23.63 -3.17 8.29
N VAL A 225 -23.85 -3.90 9.37
CA VAL A 225 -24.19 -5.33 9.35
C VAL A 225 -25.31 -5.53 10.37
N GLN A 226 -26.55 -5.73 9.91
CA GLN A 226 -27.60 -6.18 10.82
C GLN A 226 -27.42 -7.68 11.12
N PRO A 227 -27.35 -8.09 12.40
CA PRO A 227 -27.43 -9.50 12.74
C PRO A 227 -28.87 -9.99 12.57
N GLY A 228 -29.04 -11.09 11.83
CA GLY A 228 -30.29 -11.85 11.89
C GLY A 228 -30.57 -12.33 13.32
N PRO A 229 -31.84 -12.52 13.71
CA PRO A 229 -32.16 -12.83 15.09
C PRO A 229 -31.77 -14.26 15.42
N GLY A 230 -30.80 -14.44 16.31
CA GLY A 230 -30.50 -15.70 16.97
C GLY A 230 -29.01 -16.04 17.04
N THR A 231 -28.44 -15.86 18.24
CA THR A 231 -27.21 -16.50 18.75
C THR A 231 -25.97 -16.50 17.85
N GLY A 232 -25.03 -15.59 18.12
CA GLY A 232 -23.65 -15.73 17.65
C GLY A 232 -22.94 -14.38 17.58
N GLY A 233 -21.98 -14.15 18.49
CA GLY A 233 -20.95 -13.12 18.30
C GLY A 233 -20.12 -13.38 17.03
N PRO A 234 -19.09 -12.57 16.75
CA PRO A 234 -18.22 -12.80 15.59
C PRO A 234 -17.76 -14.26 15.58
N PRO A 235 -17.71 -14.94 14.41
CA PRO A 235 -17.26 -16.31 14.36
C PRO A 235 -15.84 -16.36 14.95
N ILE A 236 -15.70 -17.11 16.03
CA ILE A 236 -14.39 -17.54 16.56
C ILE A 236 -13.58 -18.00 15.35
N PRO A 237 -12.34 -17.52 15.13
CA PRO A 237 -11.49 -18.10 14.10
C PRO A 237 -11.41 -19.59 14.39
N ALA A 238 -12.08 -20.40 13.57
CA ALA A 238 -12.01 -21.84 13.70
C ALA A 238 -10.52 -22.19 13.63
N LEU A 239 -10.04 -22.97 14.61
CA LEU A 239 -8.80 -23.73 14.46
C LEU A 239 -8.83 -24.37 13.07
N PRO A 240 -7.71 -24.35 12.32
CA PRO A 240 -7.69 -24.55 10.87
C PRO A 240 -8.61 -25.70 10.46
N SER A 241 -9.52 -25.43 9.53
CA SER A 241 -10.26 -26.49 8.87
C SER A 241 -9.26 -27.47 8.26
N VAL A 242 -9.70 -28.71 8.13
CA VAL A 242 -8.92 -29.84 7.61
C VAL A 242 -8.43 -29.64 6.16
N ASP A 243 -8.72 -28.49 5.54
CA ASP A 243 -8.47 -28.14 4.14
C ASP A 243 -7.21 -27.27 3.94
N SER A 244 -6.47 -26.91 5.00
CA SER A 244 -5.25 -26.08 4.91
C SER A 244 -4.15 -26.53 5.88
N ASP A 245 -3.01 -26.98 5.34
CA ASP A 245 -1.85 -27.44 6.14
C ASP A 245 -1.04 -26.30 6.79
N PHE A 246 -1.39 -25.05 6.50
CA PHE A 246 -0.79 -23.85 7.09
C PHE A 246 -1.86 -22.98 7.74
N PHE A 247 -1.50 -22.32 8.85
CA PHE A 247 -2.31 -21.29 9.48
C PHE A 247 -1.53 -19.95 9.62
N PRO A 248 -2.17 -18.80 9.33
CA PRO A 248 -3.50 -18.69 8.73
C PRO A 248 -3.54 -19.32 7.34
N SER A 249 -4.74 -19.69 6.88
CA SER A 249 -4.90 -20.41 5.62
C SER A 249 -4.22 -19.63 4.49
N PRO A 250 -3.40 -20.27 3.63
CA PRO A 250 -2.77 -19.60 2.51
C PRO A 250 -3.81 -18.87 1.65
N ALA A 251 -3.31 -17.94 0.85
CA ALA A 251 -4.08 -17.33 -0.20
C ALA A 251 -4.85 -18.42 -0.99
N SER A 252 -6.13 -18.20 -1.23
CA SER A 252 -7.04 -19.19 -1.84
C SER A 252 -7.67 -18.65 -3.11
N VAL A 253 -8.30 -19.50 -3.92
CA VAL A 253 -9.06 -19.08 -5.10
C VAL A 253 -10.55 -19.32 -4.85
N ALA A 254 -11.41 -18.39 -5.27
CA ALA A 254 -12.85 -18.46 -5.04
C ALA A 254 -13.53 -19.62 -5.78
N SER A 255 -12.98 -20.05 -6.92
CA SER A 255 -13.54 -21.08 -7.81
C SER A 255 -12.88 -22.46 -7.70
N GLY A 256 -11.89 -22.64 -6.81
CA GLY A 256 -11.12 -23.89 -6.71
C GLY A 256 -9.75 -23.71 -6.04
N SER A 257 -8.80 -24.60 -6.33
CA SER A 257 -7.44 -24.54 -5.75
C SER A 257 -6.38 -23.96 -6.69
N LEU A 258 -6.63 -23.95 -8.00
CA LEU A 258 -5.67 -23.52 -9.03
C LEU A 258 -6.31 -22.52 -10.00
N LEU A 259 -5.49 -21.64 -10.56
CA LEU A 259 -5.83 -20.70 -11.61
C LEU A 259 -5.40 -21.23 -12.97
N ALA A 260 -6.08 -20.76 -14.03
CA ALA A 260 -5.63 -20.98 -15.38
C ALA A 260 -4.20 -20.46 -15.58
N ARG A 261 -3.33 -21.28 -16.18
CA ARG A 261 -1.95 -20.89 -16.47
C ARG A 261 -1.95 -19.61 -17.31
N GLY A 262 -1.15 -18.64 -16.89
CA GLY A 262 -1.08 -17.36 -17.58
C GLY A 262 -2.10 -16.32 -17.12
N PHE A 263 -3.01 -16.61 -16.18
CA PHE A 263 -3.94 -15.61 -15.65
C PHE A 263 -3.20 -14.43 -15.02
N LEU A 264 -2.28 -14.70 -14.09
CA LEU A 264 -1.50 -13.66 -13.40
C LEU A 264 -0.35 -13.10 -14.24
N THR A 265 0.10 -13.82 -15.27
CA THR A 265 1.25 -13.41 -16.11
C THR A 265 0.85 -12.90 -17.50
N ALA A 266 -0.44 -13.02 -17.86
CA ALA A 266 -1.06 -12.61 -19.12
C ALA A 266 -0.25 -13.03 -20.36
N SER A 267 -0.05 -14.35 -20.53
CA SER A 267 0.82 -15.00 -21.55
C SER A 267 0.67 -14.54 -23.01
N GLY A 268 -0.42 -13.87 -23.38
CA GLY A 268 -0.61 -13.29 -24.73
C GLY A 268 -0.09 -11.85 -24.92
N TRP A 269 0.37 -11.18 -23.86
CA TRP A 269 0.80 -9.77 -23.84
C TRP A 269 2.22 -9.59 -23.29
N GLY A 270 2.83 -10.66 -22.79
CA GLY A 270 4.16 -10.65 -22.19
C GLY A 270 5.27 -11.04 -23.18
N PRO A 271 6.53 -10.98 -22.73
CA PRO A 271 7.65 -11.54 -23.49
C PRO A 271 7.43 -13.03 -23.78
N ASP A 272 7.96 -13.52 -24.89
CA ASP A 272 8.04 -14.96 -25.11
C ASP A 272 9.01 -15.59 -24.10
N VAL A 273 8.83 -16.89 -23.84
CA VAL A 273 9.61 -17.63 -22.84
C VAL A 273 11.10 -17.61 -23.17
N GLU A 274 11.48 -17.63 -24.45
CA GLU A 274 12.89 -17.64 -24.85
C GLU A 274 13.56 -16.31 -24.55
N THR A 275 12.86 -15.19 -24.77
CA THR A 275 13.33 -13.86 -24.36
C THR A 275 13.54 -13.80 -22.84
N VAL A 276 12.59 -14.32 -22.05
CA VAL A 276 12.73 -14.35 -20.58
C VAL A 276 13.93 -15.20 -20.16
N ARG A 277 14.11 -16.39 -20.74
CA ARG A 277 15.25 -17.27 -20.44
C ARG A 277 16.58 -16.60 -20.76
N ARG A 278 16.72 -16.02 -21.96
CA ARG A 278 17.92 -15.28 -22.34
C ARG A 278 18.22 -14.15 -21.36
N GLU A 279 17.22 -13.36 -20.98
CA GLU A 279 17.41 -12.30 -19.98
C GLU A 279 17.86 -12.87 -18.63
N VAL A 280 17.26 -13.96 -18.15
CA VAL A 280 17.68 -14.59 -16.89
C VAL A 280 19.12 -15.12 -16.99
N GLU A 281 19.53 -15.69 -18.12
CA GLU A 281 20.90 -16.16 -18.34
C GLU A 281 21.92 -15.01 -18.39
N GLU A 282 21.57 -13.88 -19.03
CA GLU A 282 22.46 -12.74 -19.24
C GLU A 282 22.67 -11.90 -17.96
N GLN A 283 21.68 -11.81 -17.07
CA GLN A 283 21.70 -10.87 -15.93
C GLN A 283 21.12 -11.44 -14.62
N GLY A 284 20.64 -12.68 -14.61
CA GLY A 284 20.11 -13.36 -13.43
C GLY A 284 18.62 -13.13 -13.15
N PHE A 285 17.94 -12.27 -13.92
CA PHE A 285 16.51 -11.97 -13.80
C PHE A 285 15.94 -11.41 -15.10
N ALA A 286 14.62 -11.43 -15.27
CA ALA A 286 13.97 -10.82 -16.43
C ALA A 286 13.73 -9.31 -16.24
N ARG A 287 14.11 -8.50 -17.24
CA ARG A 287 13.75 -7.07 -17.36
C ARG A 287 12.41 -6.88 -18.06
N SER A 288 12.00 -7.85 -18.86
CA SER A 288 10.74 -7.80 -19.58
C SER A 288 9.53 -7.60 -18.66
N ILE A 289 8.51 -6.90 -19.16
CA ILE A 289 7.27 -6.61 -18.43
C ILE A 289 6.37 -7.85 -18.46
N ILE A 290 6.29 -8.56 -17.33
CA ILE A 290 5.49 -9.78 -17.17
C ILE A 290 4.18 -9.45 -16.43
N GLY A 291 3.03 -9.95 -16.89
CA GLY A 291 1.76 -9.74 -16.18
C GLY A 291 1.16 -8.32 -16.21
N ALA A 292 1.81 -7.37 -16.88
CA ALA A 292 1.31 -5.99 -17.03
C ALA A 292 1.13 -5.54 -18.49
N GLY A 293 1.47 -6.36 -19.49
CA GLY A 293 1.47 -5.96 -20.91
C GLY A 293 0.12 -5.40 -21.41
N ALA A 294 -1.01 -5.99 -21.00
CA ALA A 294 -2.33 -5.46 -21.35
C ALA A 294 -2.65 -4.13 -20.63
N CYS A 295 -2.09 -3.92 -19.43
CA CYS A 295 -2.34 -2.75 -18.60
C CYS A 295 -1.60 -1.51 -19.14
N VAL A 296 -0.37 -1.70 -19.65
CA VAL A 296 0.49 -0.62 -20.21
C VAL A 296 -0.22 0.22 -21.27
N THR A 297 -1.12 -0.38 -22.06
CA THR A 297 -1.88 0.30 -23.12
C THR A 297 -2.73 1.48 -22.62
N CYS A 298 -3.17 1.45 -21.35
CA CYS A 298 -3.94 2.52 -20.72
C CYS A 298 -3.27 3.12 -19.48
N HIS A 299 -2.35 2.38 -18.86
CA HIS A 299 -1.67 2.72 -17.62
C HIS A 299 -0.14 2.77 -17.74
N PRO A 300 0.42 3.55 -18.68
CA PRO A 300 1.86 3.58 -18.94
C PRO A 300 2.69 4.09 -17.75
N ASP A 301 2.23 5.12 -17.02
CA ASP A 301 2.96 5.66 -15.86
C ASP A 301 2.95 4.67 -14.70
N VAL A 302 1.77 4.15 -14.33
CA VAL A 302 1.64 3.16 -13.24
C VAL A 302 2.42 1.89 -13.53
N SER A 303 2.39 1.40 -14.78
CA SER A 303 3.14 0.19 -15.17
C SER A 303 4.65 0.42 -15.10
N ALA A 304 5.14 1.59 -15.52
CA ALA A 304 6.56 1.94 -15.43
C ALA A 304 7.03 2.11 -13.97
N GLN A 305 6.19 2.68 -13.10
CA GLN A 305 6.44 2.77 -11.67
C GLN A 305 6.51 1.38 -11.03
N TRP A 306 5.53 0.52 -11.29
CA TRP A 306 5.48 -0.87 -10.80
C TRP A 306 6.67 -1.69 -11.29
N ALA A 307 7.08 -1.55 -12.56
CA ALA A 307 8.18 -2.30 -13.15
C ALA A 307 9.54 -2.04 -12.47
N ALA A 308 9.69 -0.96 -11.70
CA ALA A 308 10.89 -0.67 -10.91
C ALA A 308 10.77 -1.08 -9.42
N SER A 309 9.58 -1.52 -8.99
CA SER A 309 9.25 -1.74 -7.58
C SER A 309 9.76 -3.07 -7.02
N ALA A 310 9.89 -3.15 -5.70
CA ALA A 310 10.18 -4.42 -5.03
C ALA A 310 9.04 -5.46 -5.17
N HIS A 311 7.79 -5.03 -5.44
CA HIS A 311 6.68 -5.95 -5.74
C HIS A 311 6.88 -6.67 -7.08
N ARG A 312 7.39 -5.97 -8.10
CA ARG A 312 7.81 -6.60 -9.36
C ARG A 312 8.93 -7.62 -9.13
N PHE A 313 9.85 -7.30 -8.22
CA PHE A 313 11.02 -8.12 -7.87
C PHE A 313 10.84 -8.84 -6.52
N SER A 314 9.69 -9.46 -6.32
CA SER A 314 9.37 -10.21 -5.09
C SER A 314 9.64 -11.71 -5.20
N SER A 315 9.87 -12.25 -6.39
CA SER A 315 9.91 -13.70 -6.68
C SER A 315 11.33 -14.15 -7.06
N PHE A 316 11.48 -15.18 -7.89
CA PHE A 316 12.77 -15.71 -8.33
C PHE A 316 13.55 -14.78 -9.29
N ASN A 317 13.06 -13.56 -9.46
CA ASN A 317 13.74 -12.42 -10.07
C ASN A 317 14.49 -11.53 -9.05
N ASN A 318 14.51 -11.94 -7.79
CA ASN A 318 15.22 -11.28 -6.70
C ASN A 318 16.30 -12.22 -6.16
N PRO A 319 17.59 -11.91 -6.36
CA PRO A 319 18.66 -12.85 -6.05
C PRO A 319 18.80 -13.13 -4.55
N PHE A 320 18.44 -12.18 -3.69
CA PHE A 320 18.45 -12.35 -2.23
C PHE A 320 17.30 -13.24 -1.75
N TYR A 321 16.11 -13.09 -2.35
CA TYR A 321 14.96 -13.96 -2.06
C TYR A 321 15.25 -15.40 -2.46
N VAL A 322 15.77 -15.61 -3.68
CA VAL A 322 16.14 -16.93 -4.20
C VAL A 322 17.08 -17.65 -3.24
N ALA A 323 18.13 -16.98 -2.75
CA ALA A 323 19.07 -17.60 -1.82
C ALA A 323 18.40 -18.14 -0.54
N SER A 324 17.53 -17.36 0.09
CA SER A 324 16.81 -17.79 1.31
C SER A 324 15.76 -18.86 1.02
N ILE A 325 15.07 -18.78 -0.12
CA ILE A 325 14.04 -19.74 -0.48
C ILE A 325 14.63 -21.07 -0.89
N ASP A 326 15.75 -21.08 -1.59
CA ASP A 326 16.43 -22.32 -1.94
C ASP A 326 17.01 -23.00 -0.69
N GLU A 327 17.54 -22.23 0.27
CA GLU A 327 17.92 -22.76 1.59
C GLU A 327 16.71 -23.46 2.25
N LEU A 328 15.56 -22.80 2.32
CA LEU A 328 14.33 -23.40 2.86
C LEU A 328 13.92 -24.65 2.09
N ARG A 329 13.90 -24.58 0.75
CA ARG A 329 13.46 -25.67 -0.14
C ARG A 329 14.40 -26.87 -0.12
N SER A 330 15.68 -26.65 0.19
CA SER A 330 16.66 -27.72 0.34
C SER A 330 16.44 -28.57 1.60
N SER A 331 15.68 -28.06 2.57
CA SER A 331 15.45 -28.73 3.85
C SER A 331 14.65 -30.02 3.70
N GLU A 332 15.16 -31.10 4.28
CA GLU A 332 14.48 -32.39 4.40
C GLU A 332 13.72 -32.53 5.73
N ARG A 333 13.85 -31.53 6.63
CA ARG A 333 13.20 -31.56 7.94
C ARG A 333 11.69 -31.52 7.77
N THR A 334 11.04 -32.62 8.16
CA THR A 334 9.59 -32.81 8.10
C THR A 334 8.97 -32.75 9.50
N ASN A 335 7.65 -32.61 9.54
CA ASN A 335 6.83 -32.68 10.75
C ASN A 335 5.49 -33.36 10.41
N PRO A 336 4.64 -33.70 11.40
CA PRO A 336 3.39 -34.42 11.15
C PRO A 336 2.45 -33.72 10.15
N TRP A 337 2.44 -32.39 10.11
CA TRP A 337 1.65 -31.60 9.16
C TRP A 337 2.14 -31.80 7.73
N ILE A 338 3.44 -31.60 7.51
CA ILE A 338 4.06 -31.74 6.18
C ILE A 338 4.00 -33.20 5.72
N ALA A 339 4.24 -34.17 6.60
CA ALA A 339 4.12 -35.59 6.26
C ALA A 339 2.71 -35.95 5.79
N ARG A 340 1.68 -35.48 6.51
CA ARG A 340 0.28 -35.65 6.10
C ARG A 340 -0.02 -34.98 4.77
N HIS A 341 0.46 -33.76 4.55
CA HIS A 341 0.28 -33.07 3.27
C HIS A 341 0.86 -33.87 2.11
N LEU A 342 2.08 -34.37 2.26
CA LEU A 342 2.77 -35.17 1.24
C LEU A 342 2.02 -36.47 0.95
N GLU A 343 1.53 -37.16 1.98
CA GLU A 343 0.72 -38.39 1.85
C GLU A 343 -0.60 -38.12 1.11
N VAL A 344 -1.36 -37.09 1.55
CA VAL A 344 -2.65 -36.74 0.93
C VAL A 344 -2.47 -36.27 -0.52
N ALA A 345 -1.38 -35.58 -0.81
CA ALA A 345 -1.06 -35.11 -2.16
C ALA A 345 -0.46 -36.22 -3.07
N GLY A 346 -0.07 -37.37 -2.51
CA GLY A 346 0.64 -38.43 -3.23
C GLY A 346 1.98 -37.94 -3.79
N LYS A 347 2.73 -37.18 -2.99
CA LYS A 347 3.98 -36.49 -3.36
C LYS A 347 5.10 -36.77 -2.37
N GLU A 348 5.13 -37.94 -1.75
CA GLU A 348 6.08 -38.32 -0.69
C GLU A 348 7.55 -38.23 -1.12
N GLU A 349 7.84 -38.18 -2.42
CA GLU A 349 9.17 -37.93 -2.98
C GLU A 349 9.65 -36.48 -2.88
N LEU A 350 8.75 -35.51 -2.63
CA LEU A 350 9.12 -34.11 -2.50
C LEU A 350 9.77 -33.84 -1.15
N LYS A 351 10.81 -32.99 -1.16
CA LYS A 351 11.44 -32.49 0.05
C LYS A 351 10.43 -31.67 0.86
N ALA A 352 10.45 -31.83 2.19
CA ALA A 352 9.60 -31.08 3.10
C ALA A 352 9.72 -29.55 2.91
N GLY A 353 10.92 -29.06 2.61
CA GLY A 353 11.18 -27.66 2.29
C GLY A 353 10.39 -27.11 1.09
N VAL A 354 10.11 -27.93 0.07
CA VAL A 354 9.29 -27.55 -1.09
C VAL A 354 7.88 -27.21 -0.64
N VAL A 355 7.28 -28.06 0.21
CA VAL A 355 5.95 -27.80 0.78
C VAL A 355 5.97 -26.57 1.67
N LYS A 356 6.95 -26.44 2.57
CA LYS A 356 7.10 -25.28 3.46
C LYS A 356 7.21 -23.97 2.69
N SER A 357 7.85 -23.96 1.52
CA SER A 357 8.01 -22.75 0.71
C SER A 357 6.69 -22.15 0.21
N ARG A 358 5.59 -22.92 0.18
CA ARG A 358 4.24 -22.42 -0.12
C ARG A 358 3.78 -21.32 0.84
N TRP A 359 4.27 -21.34 2.08
CA TRP A 359 4.00 -20.31 3.09
C TRP A 359 4.54 -18.94 2.66
N CYS A 360 5.69 -18.88 1.97
CA CYS A 360 6.24 -17.64 1.40
C CYS A 360 5.48 -17.20 0.13
N ALA A 361 5.02 -18.20 -0.64
CA ALA A 361 4.55 -18.02 -2.01
C ALA A 361 3.26 -17.18 -2.11
N SER A 362 2.43 -17.16 -1.06
CA SER A 362 1.21 -16.33 -1.01
C SER A 362 1.52 -14.83 -1.13
N CYS A 363 2.66 -14.39 -0.60
CA CYS A 363 3.10 -13.00 -0.62
C CYS A 363 4.08 -12.71 -1.75
N HIS A 364 4.92 -13.68 -2.12
CA HIS A 364 6.05 -13.48 -3.04
C HIS A 364 5.82 -14.02 -4.46
N ASP A 365 5.16 -15.19 -4.57
CA ASP A 365 5.12 -16.02 -5.78
C ASP A 365 3.69 -16.45 -6.18
N PRO A 366 2.68 -15.56 -6.20
CA PRO A 366 1.30 -15.97 -6.46
C PRO A 366 1.14 -16.65 -7.82
N ALA A 367 1.92 -16.26 -8.83
CA ALA A 367 1.95 -16.92 -10.13
C ALA A 367 2.40 -18.39 -10.06
N LEU A 368 3.40 -18.72 -9.23
CA LEU A 368 3.86 -20.09 -9.04
C LEU A 368 2.91 -20.88 -8.12
N LEU A 369 2.44 -20.25 -7.04
CA LEU A 369 1.55 -20.87 -6.06
C LEU A 369 0.26 -21.35 -6.73
N PHE A 370 -0.44 -20.44 -7.41
CA PHE A 370 -1.77 -20.73 -7.95
C PHE A 370 -1.77 -21.49 -9.27
N THR A 371 -0.61 -21.68 -9.89
CA THR A 371 -0.48 -22.59 -11.05
C THR A 371 0.02 -23.99 -10.64
N GLY A 372 0.26 -24.22 -9.34
CA GLY A 372 0.78 -25.48 -8.80
C GLY A 372 2.27 -25.69 -9.06
N MET A 373 2.95 -24.72 -9.68
CA MET A 373 4.38 -24.82 -9.99
C MET A 373 5.26 -24.69 -8.75
N MET A 374 4.75 -24.16 -7.63
CA MET A 374 5.48 -24.10 -6.37
C MET A 374 5.81 -25.49 -5.78
N ASP A 375 5.01 -26.51 -6.14
CA ASP A 375 5.11 -27.88 -5.62
C ASP A 375 6.04 -28.76 -6.46
N ALA A 376 6.99 -28.15 -7.17
CA ALA A 376 7.98 -28.83 -8.00
C ALA A 376 9.29 -28.03 -8.00
N GLU A 377 10.34 -28.58 -8.60
CA GLU A 377 11.54 -27.80 -8.91
C GLU A 377 11.20 -26.59 -9.79
N ILE A 378 11.75 -25.43 -9.44
CA ILE A 378 11.39 -24.15 -10.08
C ILE A 378 12.30 -23.91 -11.27
N ASP A 379 11.73 -23.90 -12.47
CA ASP A 379 12.40 -23.33 -13.65
C ASP A 379 12.50 -21.81 -13.48
N ARG A 380 13.68 -21.34 -13.08
CA ARG A 380 13.97 -19.91 -12.87
C ARG A 380 13.82 -19.07 -14.14
N GLY A 381 13.95 -19.68 -15.31
CA GLY A 381 13.75 -19.04 -16.61
C GLY A 381 12.28 -18.97 -17.03
N SER A 382 11.34 -19.51 -16.23
CA SER A 382 9.92 -19.44 -16.54
C SER A 382 9.32 -18.05 -16.30
N VAL A 383 8.27 -17.73 -17.05
CA VAL A 383 7.53 -16.47 -16.91
C VAL A 383 6.94 -16.34 -15.50
N GLU A 384 6.42 -17.43 -14.95
CA GLU A 384 5.81 -17.47 -13.62
C GLU A 384 6.83 -17.19 -12.51
N ALA A 385 8.02 -17.79 -12.57
CA ALA A 385 9.11 -17.55 -11.61
C ALA A 385 9.65 -16.11 -11.68
N GLN A 386 9.56 -15.47 -12.84
CA GLN A 386 10.02 -14.10 -13.05
C GLN A 386 8.91 -13.05 -12.84
N ALA A 387 7.67 -13.44 -12.49
CA ALA A 387 6.53 -12.54 -12.48
C ALA A 387 6.45 -11.59 -11.26
N GLY A 388 6.77 -12.09 -10.06
CA GLY A 388 6.53 -11.37 -8.81
C GLY A 388 5.05 -11.09 -8.55
N LEU A 389 4.76 -10.01 -7.81
CA LEU A 389 3.41 -9.48 -7.62
C LEU A 389 3.00 -8.63 -8.82
N THR A 390 2.33 -9.26 -9.79
CA THR A 390 1.81 -8.58 -10.99
C THR A 390 0.60 -7.70 -10.70
N CYS A 391 0.21 -6.86 -11.67
CA CYS A 391 -1.00 -6.04 -11.55
C CYS A 391 -2.22 -6.90 -11.17
N LEU A 392 -2.40 -8.04 -11.84
CA LEU A 392 -3.52 -8.93 -11.58
C LEU A 392 -3.36 -9.69 -10.26
N ALA A 393 -2.15 -9.97 -9.79
CA ALA A 393 -1.97 -10.58 -8.47
C ALA A 393 -2.56 -9.72 -7.35
N CYS A 394 -2.46 -8.39 -7.45
CA CYS A 394 -3.07 -7.47 -6.49
C CYS A 394 -4.53 -7.13 -6.82
N HIS A 395 -4.82 -6.77 -8.07
CA HIS A 395 -6.14 -6.23 -8.45
C HIS A 395 -7.24 -7.30 -8.64
N THR A 396 -6.89 -8.59 -8.63
CA THR A 396 -7.87 -9.69 -8.65
C THR A 396 -8.15 -10.27 -7.26
N VAL A 397 -7.51 -9.74 -6.22
CA VAL A 397 -7.90 -10.04 -4.83
C VAL A 397 -9.36 -9.66 -4.67
N HIS A 398 -10.17 -10.68 -4.37
CA HIS A 398 -11.61 -10.60 -4.19
C HIS A 398 -11.97 -10.14 -2.78
N SER A 399 -11.31 -10.71 -1.78
CA SER A 399 -11.49 -10.38 -0.37
C SER A 399 -10.19 -10.63 0.42
N VAL A 400 -10.02 -9.90 1.52
CA VAL A 400 -9.10 -10.23 2.61
C VAL A 400 -9.90 -11.01 3.64
N LYS A 401 -9.42 -12.18 4.08
CA LYS A 401 -10.22 -13.05 4.97
C LYS A 401 -10.26 -12.52 6.40
N ASP A 402 -9.12 -12.09 6.93
CA ASP A 402 -8.96 -11.48 8.26
C ASP A 402 -7.59 -10.75 8.39
N LEU A 403 -7.27 -10.28 9.60
CA LEU A 403 -6.06 -9.50 9.93
C LEU A 403 -4.91 -10.33 10.53
N THR A 404 -4.87 -11.65 10.31
CA THR A 404 -3.75 -12.50 10.76
C THR A 404 -2.52 -12.43 9.84
N GLY A 405 -2.68 -12.02 8.58
CA GLY A 405 -1.57 -11.80 7.64
C GLY A 405 -1.22 -13.01 6.76
N ASN A 406 0.07 -13.23 6.47
CA ASN A 406 0.60 -14.41 5.74
C ASN A 406 -0.03 -14.75 4.37
N GLY A 407 -0.50 -13.72 3.68
CA GLY A 407 -1.20 -13.80 2.40
C GLY A 407 -2.62 -14.32 2.53
N ASN A 408 -3.30 -14.09 3.66
CA ASN A 408 -4.66 -14.58 3.91
C ASN A 408 -5.75 -13.82 3.12
N TYR A 409 -5.68 -13.92 1.79
CA TYR A 409 -6.61 -13.31 0.84
C TYR A 409 -7.20 -14.35 -0.12
N GLN A 410 -8.27 -13.98 -0.82
CA GLN A 410 -8.88 -14.81 -1.85
C GLN A 410 -8.76 -14.12 -3.22
N LEU A 411 -8.31 -14.85 -4.23
CA LEU A 411 -8.35 -14.42 -5.63
C LEU A 411 -9.64 -14.90 -6.29
N ALA A 412 -10.19 -14.10 -7.21
CA ALA A 412 -11.25 -14.55 -8.09
C ALA A 412 -10.83 -14.37 -9.55
N GLU A 413 -11.00 -15.42 -10.37
CA GLU A 413 -10.92 -15.26 -11.82
C GLU A 413 -12.07 -14.36 -12.28
N MET A 414 -11.71 -13.24 -12.89
CA MET A 414 -12.69 -12.29 -13.40
C MET A 414 -12.66 -12.32 -14.92
N GLU A 415 -13.79 -12.68 -15.53
CA GLU A 415 -13.95 -12.46 -16.97
C GLU A 415 -14.10 -10.96 -17.23
N SER A 416 -13.38 -10.45 -18.23
CA SER A 416 -13.55 -9.07 -18.63
C SER A 416 -14.99 -8.84 -19.10
N PRO A 417 -15.69 -7.80 -18.60
CA PRO A 417 -17.08 -7.55 -18.97
C PRO A 417 -17.23 -7.01 -20.40
N TYR A 418 -16.13 -6.92 -21.18
CA TYR A 418 -16.13 -6.41 -22.54
C TYR A 418 -15.84 -7.53 -23.55
N LEU A 419 -16.57 -7.50 -24.67
CA LEU A 419 -16.33 -8.37 -25.82
C LEU A 419 -14.89 -8.25 -26.33
N PHE A 420 -14.40 -9.33 -26.93
CA PHE A 420 -13.07 -9.43 -27.54
C PHE A 420 -11.88 -9.21 -26.58
N SER A 421 -12.09 -9.32 -25.27
CA SER A 421 -11.03 -9.24 -24.25
C SER A 421 -9.92 -10.29 -24.45
N LYS A 422 -10.28 -11.49 -24.91
CA LYS A 422 -9.37 -12.60 -25.22
C LYS A 422 -8.74 -12.49 -26.63
N SER A 423 -9.06 -11.46 -27.43
CA SER A 423 -8.50 -11.31 -28.78
C SER A 423 -7.01 -10.91 -28.74
N PRO A 424 -6.18 -11.37 -29.71
CA PRO A 424 -4.76 -11.09 -29.74
C PRO A 424 -4.42 -9.59 -29.78
N PRO A 425 -3.29 -9.16 -29.17
CA PRO A 425 -2.79 -7.79 -29.29
C PRO A 425 -2.69 -7.34 -30.76
N GLY A 426 -2.96 -6.07 -31.03
CA GLY A 426 -2.89 -5.49 -32.38
C GLY A 426 -4.02 -5.87 -33.34
N SER A 427 -4.82 -6.92 -33.04
CA SER A 427 -5.96 -7.30 -33.87
C SER A 427 -7.06 -6.23 -33.89
N ALA A 428 -7.83 -6.16 -34.99
CA ALA A 428 -8.95 -5.23 -35.11
C ALA A 428 -10.01 -5.45 -34.01
N LEU A 429 -10.27 -6.72 -33.65
CA LEU A 429 -11.19 -7.06 -32.56
C LEU A 429 -10.68 -6.56 -31.21
N ARG A 430 -9.37 -6.62 -30.97
CA ARG A 430 -8.78 -6.07 -29.73
C ARG A 430 -8.82 -4.54 -29.70
N GLN A 431 -8.63 -3.87 -30.83
CA GLN A 431 -8.80 -2.42 -30.90
C GLN A 431 -10.24 -2.01 -30.56
N LEU A 432 -11.23 -2.78 -31.04
CA LEU A 432 -12.63 -2.60 -30.68
C LEU A 432 -12.88 -2.81 -29.17
N HIS A 433 -12.27 -3.83 -28.56
CA HIS A 433 -12.28 -4.02 -27.11
C HIS A 433 -11.72 -2.79 -26.38
N ASP A 434 -10.51 -2.35 -26.72
CA ASP A 434 -9.85 -1.23 -26.05
C ASP A 434 -10.65 0.08 -26.22
N TRP A 435 -11.26 0.32 -27.39
CA TRP A 435 -12.14 1.47 -27.62
C TRP A 435 -13.41 1.40 -26.76
N THR A 436 -14.04 0.24 -26.65
CA THR A 436 -15.26 0.09 -25.81
C THR A 436 -14.95 0.21 -24.31
N LEU A 437 -13.83 -0.34 -23.86
CA LEU A 437 -13.33 -0.17 -22.49
C LEU A 437 -13.06 1.30 -22.21
N LYS A 438 -12.31 1.98 -23.09
CA LYS A 438 -12.05 3.42 -22.98
C LYS A 438 -13.36 4.20 -22.96
N ALA A 439 -14.29 3.93 -23.89
CA ALA A 439 -15.61 4.58 -24.00
C ALA A 439 -16.44 4.54 -22.71
N ARG A 440 -16.35 3.45 -21.94
CA ARG A 440 -17.07 3.31 -20.66
C ARG A 440 -16.23 2.51 -19.66
N PRO A 441 -15.32 3.13 -18.90
CA PRO A 441 -14.37 2.41 -18.05
C PRO A 441 -14.93 1.98 -16.68
N ALA A 442 -16.16 2.39 -16.31
CA ALA A 442 -16.72 2.15 -14.98
C ALA A 442 -16.79 0.65 -14.58
N PRO A 443 -17.27 -0.28 -15.42
CA PRO A 443 -17.23 -1.71 -15.12
C PRO A 443 -15.81 -2.24 -14.87
N HIS A 444 -14.84 -1.86 -15.72
CA HIS A 444 -13.42 -2.20 -15.52
C HIS A 444 -12.88 -1.67 -14.19
N ARG A 445 -13.17 -0.41 -13.86
CA ARG A 445 -12.74 0.20 -12.59
C ARG A 445 -13.32 -0.54 -11.38
N ARG A 446 -14.62 -0.87 -11.37
CA ARG A 446 -15.23 -1.59 -10.25
C ARG A 446 -14.68 -3.01 -10.09
N ALA A 447 -14.43 -3.70 -11.21
CA ALA A 447 -13.87 -5.03 -11.20
C ALA A 447 -12.46 -5.08 -10.55
N LEU A 448 -11.59 -4.12 -10.89
CA LEU A 448 -10.18 -4.12 -10.48
C LEU A 448 -9.85 -3.18 -9.31
N LEU A 449 -10.77 -2.30 -8.91
CA LEU A 449 -10.57 -1.37 -7.78
C LEU A 449 -11.73 -1.47 -6.79
N LYS A 450 -11.71 -2.54 -5.99
CA LYS A 450 -12.62 -2.77 -4.86
C LYS A 450 -12.37 -1.75 -3.72
N PRO A 451 -13.39 -1.43 -2.90
CA PRO A 451 -13.27 -0.42 -1.84
C PRO A 451 -12.10 -0.65 -0.88
N PHE A 452 -11.90 -1.88 -0.41
CA PHE A 452 -10.87 -2.23 0.59
C PHE A 452 -9.43 -2.00 0.11
N PHE A 453 -9.16 -1.83 -1.19
CA PHE A 453 -7.80 -1.49 -1.65
C PHE A 453 -7.30 -0.13 -1.15
N ARG A 454 -8.20 0.70 -0.60
CA ARG A 454 -7.86 1.99 0.02
C ARG A 454 -7.50 1.84 1.51
N GLU A 455 -7.85 0.71 2.11
CA GLU A 455 -7.67 0.43 3.52
C GLU A 455 -6.28 -0.19 3.77
N ALA A 456 -5.76 -0.02 4.97
CA ALA A 456 -4.44 -0.55 5.34
C ALA A 456 -4.46 -2.07 5.55
N GLU A 457 -5.64 -2.58 5.90
CA GLU A 457 -6.00 -4.00 6.05
C GLU A 457 -5.68 -4.80 4.77
N PHE A 458 -5.77 -4.18 3.59
CA PHE A 458 -5.31 -4.79 2.35
C PHE A 458 -3.80 -5.07 2.36
N CYS A 459 -3.00 -4.12 2.85
CA CYS A 459 -1.56 -4.31 2.96
C CYS A 459 -1.19 -5.31 4.07
N ALA A 460 -2.01 -5.40 5.12
CA ALA A 460 -1.82 -6.32 6.25
C ALA A 460 -1.73 -7.77 5.79
N SER A 461 -2.40 -8.15 4.69
CA SER A 461 -2.33 -9.51 4.17
C SER A 461 -0.90 -9.96 3.93
N CYS A 462 0.01 -9.08 3.49
CA CYS A 462 1.41 -9.44 3.22
C CYS A 462 2.43 -8.76 4.15
N HIS A 463 2.03 -7.68 4.84
CA HIS A 463 2.89 -6.90 5.75
C HIS A 463 2.64 -7.19 7.24
N LYS A 464 1.90 -8.26 7.52
CA LYS A 464 1.82 -8.93 8.82
C LYS A 464 2.12 -10.40 8.58
N VAL A 465 3.16 -10.91 9.25
CA VAL A 465 3.74 -12.23 8.98
C VAL A 465 4.08 -12.92 10.29
N SER A 466 3.58 -14.12 10.49
CA SER A 466 3.91 -15.02 11.59
C SER A 466 4.46 -16.34 11.09
N LEU A 467 5.48 -16.85 11.77
CA LEU A 467 6.01 -18.19 11.57
C LEU A 467 5.20 -19.16 12.41
N ASP A 468 4.70 -20.22 11.80
CA ASP A 468 3.89 -21.21 12.48
C ASP A 468 4.61 -22.57 12.54
N GLU A 469 4.12 -23.46 13.40
CA GLU A 469 4.73 -24.78 13.65
C GLU A 469 4.96 -25.62 12.37
N PRO A 470 4.07 -25.62 11.35
CA PRO A 470 4.35 -26.32 10.09
C PRO A 470 5.62 -25.85 9.37
N VAL A 471 6.02 -24.60 9.56
CA VAL A 471 7.20 -24.00 8.93
C VAL A 471 8.44 -24.14 9.82
N ASN A 472 8.31 -23.80 11.11
CA ASN A 472 9.45 -23.65 12.03
C ASN A 472 9.65 -24.80 13.02
N GLU A 473 8.75 -25.79 13.07
CA GLU A 473 8.80 -26.94 13.99
C GLU A 473 8.91 -26.52 15.47
N TYR A 474 8.31 -25.38 15.80
CA TYR A 474 8.36 -24.81 17.13
C TYR A 474 6.98 -24.47 17.67
N ARG A 475 6.46 -23.33 17.23
CA ARG A 475 5.28 -22.65 17.74
C ARG A 475 4.99 -21.47 16.83
N TRP A 476 3.84 -20.86 17.04
CA TRP A 476 3.57 -19.54 16.49
C TRP A 476 4.56 -18.50 17.06
N LEU A 477 5.24 -17.79 16.16
CA LEU A 477 6.14 -16.67 16.44
C LEU A 477 5.81 -15.51 15.51
N ARG A 478 5.88 -14.28 16.00
CA ARG A 478 5.79 -13.13 15.10
C ARG A 478 7.08 -12.97 14.29
N GLY A 479 6.93 -12.90 12.97
CA GLY A 479 7.97 -12.48 12.05
C GLY A 479 7.90 -10.97 11.81
N GLN A 480 7.66 -10.58 10.55
CA GLN A 480 7.50 -9.18 10.15
C GLN A 480 6.11 -8.64 10.56
N ASN A 481 6.03 -7.42 11.09
CA ASN A 481 4.75 -6.83 11.51
C ASN A 481 4.76 -5.31 11.44
N GLU A 482 4.57 -4.75 10.24
CA GLU A 482 4.40 -3.30 10.12
C GLU A 482 2.96 -2.87 10.37
N PHE A 483 1.98 -3.74 10.10
CA PHE A 483 0.57 -3.38 10.24
C PHE A 483 0.22 -3.07 11.68
N ASP A 484 0.50 -3.97 12.63
CA ASP A 484 0.13 -3.72 14.03
C ASP A 484 0.94 -2.53 14.56
N ALA A 485 2.22 -2.41 14.22
CA ALA A 485 3.05 -1.27 14.63
C ALA A 485 2.54 0.08 14.08
N TRP A 486 1.96 0.09 12.87
CA TRP A 486 1.29 1.27 12.30
C TRP A 486 -0.07 1.52 12.95
N HIS A 487 -0.89 0.48 13.09
CA HIS A 487 -2.20 0.57 13.70
C HIS A 487 -2.09 1.15 15.11
N ASP A 488 -1.15 0.64 15.90
CA ASP A 488 -0.85 1.06 17.27
C ASP A 488 -0.13 2.42 17.38
N SER A 489 -0.28 3.30 16.39
CA SER A 489 0.40 4.59 16.34
C SER A 489 -0.56 5.77 16.23
N GLY A 490 -0.08 6.95 16.65
CA GLY A 490 -0.76 8.21 16.36
C GLY A 490 -0.91 8.48 14.86
N VAL A 491 -0.09 7.85 14.00
CA VAL A 491 -0.16 7.99 12.53
C VAL A 491 -1.41 7.35 11.95
N ALA A 492 -1.80 6.19 12.47
CA ALA A 492 -3.07 5.55 12.11
C ALA A 492 -4.27 6.24 12.77
N GLY A 493 -4.05 7.08 13.78
CA GLY A 493 -5.13 7.68 14.56
C GLY A 493 -5.87 6.65 15.42
N ASN A 494 -5.16 5.60 15.88
CA ASN A 494 -5.74 4.53 16.71
C ASN A 494 -4.88 4.27 17.98
N ALA A 495 -4.18 5.28 18.50
CA ALA A 495 -3.35 5.11 19.70
C ALA A 495 -3.20 6.39 20.52
N ALA A 496 -4.02 6.51 21.58
CA ALA A 496 -3.95 7.64 22.51
C ALA A 496 -2.67 7.65 23.35
N ARG A 497 -2.02 6.49 23.52
CA ARG A 497 -0.75 6.39 24.24
C ARG A 497 0.44 7.03 23.52
N THR A 498 0.27 7.51 22.29
CA THR A 498 1.35 8.16 21.55
C THR A 498 1.91 9.38 22.29
N PHE A 499 3.19 9.70 22.03
CA PHE A 499 3.84 10.90 22.55
C PHE A 499 3.56 12.13 21.70
N TYR A 500 3.21 11.95 20.43
CA TYR A 500 2.89 13.03 19.52
C TYR A 500 1.73 12.61 18.61
N LEU A 501 0.69 13.43 18.56
CA LEU A 501 -0.36 13.27 17.56
C LEU A 501 0.07 13.99 16.27
N PRO A 502 0.00 13.33 15.10
CA PRO A 502 0.23 14.00 13.83
C PRO A 502 -0.95 14.94 13.51
N GLY A 503 -0.72 15.94 12.67
CA GLY A 503 -1.79 16.85 12.22
C GLY A 503 -2.87 16.17 11.37
N SER A 504 -2.64 14.96 10.87
CA SER A 504 -3.63 14.17 10.12
C SER A 504 -3.31 12.68 10.18
N VAL A 505 -4.37 11.86 10.24
CA VAL A 505 -4.30 10.41 10.07
C VAL A 505 -3.78 10.06 8.67
N ARG A 506 -2.93 9.03 8.58
CA ARG A 506 -2.35 8.56 7.31
C ARG A 506 -2.35 7.04 7.26
N GLY A 507 -2.82 6.50 6.13
CA GLY A 507 -2.71 5.08 5.81
C GLY A 507 -1.41 4.73 5.12
N CYS A 508 -1.16 3.44 4.90
CA CYS A 508 0.06 2.94 4.24
C CYS A 508 0.29 3.60 2.87
N ARG A 509 -0.79 3.79 2.10
CA ARG A 509 -0.77 4.39 0.75
C ARG A 509 -0.38 5.86 0.72
N ASP A 510 -0.56 6.61 1.81
CA ASP A 510 -0.21 8.03 1.83
C ASP A 510 1.30 8.25 1.84
N CYS A 511 2.04 7.30 2.44
CA CYS A 511 3.50 7.32 2.48
C CYS A 511 4.13 6.47 1.36
N HIS A 512 3.58 5.29 1.07
CA HIS A 512 4.19 4.32 0.15
C HIS A 512 3.64 4.40 -1.29
N MET A 513 2.49 5.02 -1.48
CA MET A 513 1.89 5.29 -2.80
C MET A 513 1.52 6.77 -2.95
N PRO A 514 2.47 7.70 -2.72
CA PRO A 514 2.18 9.13 -2.81
C PRO A 514 1.71 9.51 -4.22
N PRO A 515 0.93 10.59 -4.37
CA PRO A 515 0.56 11.06 -5.70
C PRO A 515 1.81 11.46 -6.51
N GLU A 516 1.91 10.97 -7.75
CA GLU A 516 2.94 11.31 -8.73
C GLU A 516 2.30 11.77 -10.05
N PRO A 517 2.91 12.72 -10.79
CA PRO A 517 2.39 13.13 -12.09
C PRO A 517 2.36 11.99 -13.12
N ALA A 518 1.25 11.85 -13.83
CA ALA A 518 1.08 10.92 -14.93
C ALA A 518 1.57 11.52 -16.26
N SER A 519 2.88 11.59 -16.41
CA SER A 519 3.56 12.24 -17.54
C SER A 519 3.42 11.51 -18.89
N LEU A 520 3.08 10.22 -18.88
CA LEU A 520 2.89 9.39 -20.07
C LEU A 520 1.41 9.30 -20.50
N GLY A 521 0.52 10.06 -19.85
CA GLY A 521 -0.90 10.12 -20.19
C GLY A 521 -1.72 8.95 -19.62
N ASP A 522 -1.37 8.49 -18.42
CA ASP A 522 -2.10 7.43 -17.72
C ASP A 522 -3.59 7.75 -17.55
N ARG A 523 -4.45 6.80 -17.95
CA ARG A 523 -5.91 6.95 -17.87
C ARG A 523 -6.45 6.88 -16.44
N ALA A 524 -5.65 6.39 -15.49
CA ALA A 524 -5.98 6.42 -14.06
C ALA A 524 -5.68 7.78 -13.41
N ALA A 525 -5.11 8.74 -14.15
CA ALA A 525 -4.82 10.07 -13.63
C ALA A 525 -6.10 10.78 -13.19
N ASP A 526 -6.02 11.46 -12.05
CA ASP A 526 -7.09 12.33 -11.56
C ASP A 526 -7.17 13.64 -12.38
N ARG A 527 -8.02 14.57 -11.93
CA ARG A 527 -8.24 15.86 -12.63
C ARG A 527 -7.00 16.74 -12.66
N ASP A 528 -6.08 16.52 -11.72
CA ASP A 528 -4.82 17.27 -11.60
C ASP A 528 -3.68 16.56 -12.36
N GLY A 529 -3.98 15.46 -13.07
CA GLY A 529 -3.00 14.69 -13.81
C GLY A 529 -2.14 13.79 -12.93
N MET A 530 -2.60 13.42 -11.73
CA MET A 530 -1.84 12.65 -10.76
C MET A 530 -2.34 11.20 -10.65
N VAL A 531 -1.42 10.26 -10.45
CA VAL A 531 -1.70 8.86 -10.12
C VAL A 531 -1.09 8.50 -8.77
N ARG A 532 -1.67 7.53 -8.07
CA ARG A 532 -1.02 6.95 -6.88
C ARG A 532 0.21 6.16 -7.34
N SER A 533 1.38 6.49 -6.80
CA SER A 533 2.63 5.85 -7.18
C SER A 533 2.59 4.34 -6.93
N HIS A 534 3.00 3.55 -7.92
CA HIS A 534 3.20 2.10 -7.79
C HIS A 534 4.67 1.73 -7.65
N ARG A 535 5.51 2.68 -7.21
CA ARG A 535 6.92 2.40 -6.87
C ARG A 535 7.07 1.73 -5.51
N PHE A 536 6.10 1.91 -4.62
CA PHE A 536 6.09 1.40 -3.24
C PHE A 536 7.37 1.79 -2.50
N LEU A 537 7.70 3.09 -2.49
CA LEU A 537 8.96 3.59 -1.92
C LEU A 537 9.12 3.16 -0.46
N ALA A 538 10.24 2.50 -0.17
CA ALA A 538 10.60 1.99 1.14
C ALA A 538 12.13 1.91 1.24
N ALA A 539 12.67 1.30 2.31
CA ALA A 539 14.11 1.29 2.58
C ALA A 539 14.94 0.29 1.73
N ASN A 540 14.48 -0.10 0.55
CA ASN A 540 15.16 -1.09 -0.29
C ASN A 540 16.16 -0.45 -1.27
N THR A 541 17.42 -0.33 -0.84
CA THR A 541 18.53 0.13 -1.67
C THR A 541 19.25 -1.02 -2.41
N ALA A 542 19.14 -2.26 -1.92
CA ALA A 542 19.85 -3.40 -2.48
C ALA A 542 19.34 -3.81 -3.86
N LEU A 543 18.03 -3.97 -4.04
CA LEU A 543 17.45 -4.39 -5.32
C LEU A 543 17.70 -3.41 -6.47
N PRO A 544 17.43 -2.10 -6.35
CA PRO A 544 17.76 -1.20 -7.44
C PRO A 544 19.27 -1.13 -7.71
N PHE A 545 20.12 -1.28 -6.69
CA PHE A 545 21.57 -1.32 -6.88
C PHE A 545 22.06 -2.53 -7.69
N VAL A 546 21.64 -3.76 -7.33
CA VAL A 546 22.08 -4.97 -8.04
C VAL A 546 21.54 -5.01 -9.48
N ARG A 547 20.36 -4.41 -9.73
CA ARG A 547 19.78 -4.28 -11.08
C ARG A 547 20.35 -3.12 -11.90
N GLY A 548 21.19 -2.26 -11.33
CA GLY A 548 21.69 -1.06 -11.99
C GLY A 548 20.65 0.06 -12.19
N ASP A 549 19.52 0.01 -11.48
CA ASP A 549 18.44 0.99 -11.52
C ASP A 549 18.78 2.23 -10.67
N THR A 550 19.68 3.06 -11.20
CA THR A 550 20.19 4.25 -10.50
C THR A 550 19.09 5.29 -10.22
N ALA A 551 18.03 5.33 -11.02
CA ALA A 551 16.92 6.25 -10.82
C ALA A 551 16.10 5.86 -9.58
N MET A 552 15.71 4.59 -9.48
CA MET A 552 14.99 4.08 -8.30
C MET A 552 15.88 4.13 -7.04
N LEU A 553 17.18 3.85 -7.16
CA LEU A 553 18.11 3.98 -6.03
C LEU A 553 18.14 5.41 -5.46
N ARG A 554 18.32 6.43 -6.32
CA ARG A 554 18.32 7.85 -5.88
C ARG A 554 16.98 8.27 -5.28
N LEU A 555 15.86 7.79 -5.82
CA LEU A 555 14.53 8.04 -5.26
C LEU A 555 14.39 7.43 -3.86
N THR A 556 14.85 6.19 -3.67
CA THR A 556 14.88 5.53 -2.36
C THR A 556 15.77 6.27 -1.37
N GLU A 557 16.99 6.67 -1.76
CA GLU A 557 17.89 7.43 -0.87
C GLU A 557 17.30 8.79 -0.48
N LYS A 558 16.67 9.48 -1.43
CA LYS A 558 15.94 10.73 -1.16
C LYS A 558 14.78 10.48 -0.17
N TYR A 559 14.02 9.41 -0.37
CA TYR A 559 12.91 9.03 0.52
C TYR A 559 13.39 8.80 1.96
N LEU A 560 14.53 8.11 2.13
CA LEU A 560 15.15 7.86 3.44
C LEU A 560 15.63 9.15 4.12
N ARG A 561 16.22 10.08 3.36
CA ARG A 561 16.78 11.35 3.88
C ARG A 561 15.74 12.43 4.19
N THR A 562 14.48 12.25 3.77
CA THR A 562 13.46 13.32 3.84
C THR A 562 12.51 13.09 5.02
N GLY A 563 12.84 13.69 6.17
CA GLY A 563 11.91 13.81 7.31
C GLY A 563 11.50 12.48 7.95
N LYS A 564 12.34 11.44 7.84
CA LYS A 564 12.07 10.12 8.42
C LYS A 564 12.57 9.99 9.85
N MET A 565 13.85 10.29 10.04
CA MET A 565 14.53 10.21 11.33
C MET A 565 15.27 11.52 11.62
N ARG A 566 15.56 11.75 12.90
CA ARG A 566 16.48 12.78 13.38
C ARG A 566 17.49 12.15 14.33
N VAL A 567 18.73 12.62 14.25
CA VAL A 567 19.79 12.36 15.23
C VAL A 567 20.07 13.70 15.91
N ASP A 568 20.20 13.68 17.23
CA ASP A 568 20.47 14.85 18.05
C ASP A 568 21.52 14.49 19.11
N LEU A 569 22.70 15.10 19.03
CA LEU A 569 23.70 15.04 20.09
C LEU A 569 23.26 16.00 21.19
N PHE A 570 22.35 15.50 22.03
CA PHE A 570 21.52 16.31 22.91
C PHE A 570 22.26 16.85 24.12
N GLY A 571 23.19 16.06 24.69
CA GLY A 571 23.80 16.39 25.97
C GLY A 571 25.15 15.72 26.21
N VAL A 572 25.87 16.26 27.19
CA VAL A 572 27.07 15.65 27.76
C VAL A 572 26.96 15.64 29.28
N ARG A 573 27.18 14.45 29.87
CA ARG A 573 27.22 14.23 31.31
C ARG A 573 28.64 13.92 31.76
N ARG A 574 29.08 14.48 32.89
CA ARG A 574 30.42 14.26 33.45
C ARG A 574 30.34 13.33 34.65
N GLY A 575 31.41 12.56 34.88
CA GLY A 575 31.53 11.66 36.04
C GLY A 575 30.76 10.33 35.93
N GLU A 576 31.00 9.44 36.89
CA GLU A 576 30.28 8.15 37.00
C GLU A 576 28.93 8.29 37.73
N GLU A 577 28.81 9.23 38.68
CA GLU A 577 27.57 9.56 39.41
C GLU A 577 26.91 10.83 38.83
N ASP A 578 25.58 10.83 38.74
CA ASP A 578 24.73 11.92 38.19
C ASP A 578 24.82 13.28 38.92
N ALA A 579 25.79 13.47 39.82
CA ALA A 579 25.88 14.61 40.72
C ALA A 579 26.77 15.76 40.20
N GLU A 580 27.64 15.56 39.20
CA GLU A 580 28.57 16.60 38.75
C GLU A 580 28.43 16.94 37.25
N GLY A 581 27.90 18.12 36.94
CA GLY A 581 28.03 18.80 35.64
C GLY A 581 27.36 18.11 34.44
N VAL A 582 26.07 18.38 34.24
CA VAL A 582 25.32 17.98 33.04
C VAL A 582 25.07 19.19 32.14
N SER A 583 25.51 19.12 30.89
CA SER A 583 25.16 20.11 29.85
C SER A 583 24.14 19.49 28.90
N LEU A 584 22.89 19.96 28.94
CA LEU A 584 21.79 19.46 28.10
C LEU A 584 21.33 20.50 27.09
N GLY A 585 20.62 20.04 26.06
CA GLY A 585 20.06 20.91 25.03
C GLY A 585 21.15 21.60 24.20
N LEU A 586 22.24 20.89 23.89
CA LEU A 586 23.43 21.47 23.25
C LEU A 586 23.08 22.24 21.97
N GLY A 587 23.76 23.37 21.77
CA GLY A 587 23.76 24.10 20.50
C GLY A 587 24.74 23.48 19.49
N SER A 588 25.28 24.30 18.58
CA SER A 588 26.35 23.86 17.67
C SER A 588 27.73 23.77 18.34
N SER A 589 27.85 24.27 19.57
CA SER A 589 29.08 24.28 20.33
C SER A 589 28.84 24.04 21.81
N ALA A 590 29.79 23.40 22.48
CA ALA A 590 29.80 23.15 23.92
C ALA A 590 31.24 23.07 24.44
N GLU A 591 31.42 22.94 25.76
CA GLU A 591 32.74 22.78 26.38
C GLU A 591 32.91 21.39 27.00
N LEU A 592 34.12 20.84 26.86
CA LEU A 592 34.49 19.50 27.30
C LEU A 592 35.80 19.56 28.12
N PRO A 593 35.79 19.28 29.43
CA PRO A 593 37.01 19.37 30.23
C PRO A 593 37.94 18.22 29.91
N ALA A 594 39.22 18.53 29.70
CA ALA A 594 40.24 17.50 29.57
C ALA A 594 40.45 16.72 30.87
N GLY A 595 40.94 15.48 30.77
CA GLY A 595 41.14 14.57 31.90
C GLY A 595 39.86 13.91 32.43
N SER A 596 38.68 14.46 32.11
CA SER A 596 37.39 13.93 32.58
C SER A 596 36.85 12.80 31.69
N THR A 597 36.08 11.90 32.30
CA THR A 597 35.22 10.97 31.57
C THR A 597 33.87 11.64 31.32
N ALA A 598 33.51 11.77 30.05
CA ALA A 598 32.28 12.37 29.58
C ALA A 598 31.40 11.30 28.90
N THR A 599 30.09 11.35 29.14
CA THR A 599 29.09 10.54 28.45
C THR A 599 28.30 11.44 27.51
N LEU A 600 28.41 11.19 26.21
CA LEU A 600 27.63 11.83 25.17
C LEU A 600 26.25 11.17 25.08
N GLU A 601 25.21 11.99 25.08
CA GLU A 601 23.80 11.57 25.04
C GLU A 601 23.26 11.78 23.62
N VAL A 602 23.08 10.70 22.86
CA VAL A 602 22.62 10.77 21.46
C VAL A 602 21.18 10.28 21.35
N VAL A 603 20.29 11.18 20.98
CA VAL A 603 18.86 10.89 20.77
C VAL A 603 18.62 10.56 19.29
N VAL A 604 17.94 9.44 19.04
CA VAL A 604 17.48 9.05 17.71
C VAL A 604 15.96 9.01 17.68
N ARG A 605 15.37 9.87 16.85
CA ARG A 605 13.93 10.19 16.83
C ARG A 605 13.26 9.75 15.54
N ASN A 606 12.15 9.02 15.64
CA ASN A 606 11.32 8.61 14.49
C ASN A 606 10.21 9.62 14.13
N LEU A 607 10.51 10.54 13.21
CA LEU A 607 9.61 11.64 12.85
C LEU A 607 8.50 11.22 11.88
N GLY A 608 8.84 10.41 10.88
CA GLY A 608 8.01 10.24 9.68
C GLY A 608 7.79 8.79 9.26
N VAL A 609 8.24 7.80 10.05
CA VAL A 609 7.94 6.39 9.83
C VAL A 609 6.71 6.03 10.65
N GLY A 610 5.62 5.67 9.97
CA GLY A 610 4.33 5.38 10.60
C GLY A 610 4.28 4.06 11.37
N HIS A 611 5.30 3.22 11.24
CA HIS A 611 5.56 2.00 11.99
C HIS A 611 6.95 2.08 12.64
N THR A 612 7.46 0.99 13.23
CA THR A 612 8.80 0.97 13.82
C THR A 612 9.89 1.25 12.78
N PHE A 613 10.96 1.95 13.18
CA PHE A 613 12.18 2.10 12.41
C PHE A 613 13.33 1.27 13.01
N PRO A 614 14.09 0.51 12.20
CA PRO A 614 13.71 0.12 10.84
C PRO A 614 12.47 -0.82 10.84
N GLY A 615 11.86 -0.96 9.67
CA GLY A 615 10.81 -1.94 9.39
C GLY A 615 11.25 -2.97 8.35
N GLY A 616 10.41 -3.95 8.08
CA GLY A 616 10.67 -5.06 7.18
C GLY A 616 11.53 -6.14 7.82
N THR A 617 12.53 -6.62 7.08
CA THR A 617 13.42 -7.73 7.47
C THR A 617 14.48 -7.30 8.47
N ASN A 618 14.05 -6.93 9.67
CA ASN A 618 14.89 -6.34 10.72
C ASN A 618 15.98 -7.28 11.26
N ASP A 619 15.96 -8.55 10.88
CA ASP A 619 16.97 -9.57 11.14
C ASP A 619 18.17 -9.50 10.17
N SER A 620 17.97 -8.99 8.95
CA SER A 620 19.02 -8.83 7.93
C SER A 620 19.30 -7.38 7.54
N ASN A 621 18.39 -6.46 7.83
CA ASN A 621 18.59 -5.02 7.68
C ASN A 621 19.67 -4.51 8.64
N GLU A 622 20.42 -3.50 8.24
CA GLU A 622 21.45 -2.91 9.07
C GLU A 622 21.26 -1.38 9.17
N ALA A 623 20.78 -0.92 10.33
CA ALA A 623 20.76 0.48 10.72
C ALA A 623 21.66 0.66 11.95
N TRP A 624 22.54 1.65 11.95
CA TRP A 624 23.46 1.86 13.06
C TRP A 624 23.89 3.32 13.19
N LEU A 625 24.46 3.66 14.36
CA LEU A 625 25.15 4.93 14.58
C LEU A 625 26.64 4.81 14.30
N GLU A 626 27.14 5.67 13.42
CA GLU A 626 28.56 5.99 13.34
C GLU A 626 28.82 7.24 14.20
N VAL A 627 29.78 7.16 15.11
CA VAL A 627 30.25 8.31 15.91
C VAL A 627 31.72 8.53 15.59
N VAL A 628 32.07 9.76 15.23
CA VAL A 628 33.44 10.17 14.91
C VAL A 628 33.79 11.40 15.73
N VAL A 629 34.86 11.29 16.51
CA VAL A 629 35.48 12.38 17.27
C VAL A 629 36.74 12.78 16.51
N ALA A 630 36.83 14.02 16.02
CA ALA A 630 37.97 14.50 15.24
C ALA A 630 38.49 15.85 15.75
N ASP A 631 39.78 16.12 15.62
CA ASP A 631 40.34 17.43 15.93
C ASP A 631 40.01 18.48 14.85
N SER A 632 40.40 19.73 15.08
CA SER A 632 40.21 20.84 14.13
C SER A 632 40.93 20.67 12.79
N THR A 633 41.87 19.71 12.67
CA THR A 633 42.55 19.36 11.41
C THR A 633 41.82 18.25 10.64
N GLY A 634 40.79 17.65 11.23
CA GLY A 634 40.06 16.50 10.68
C GLY A 634 40.69 15.15 11.02
N THR A 635 41.69 15.11 11.89
CA THR A 635 42.29 13.84 12.34
C THR A 635 41.34 13.14 13.29
N ARG A 636 40.97 11.89 12.99
CA ARG A 636 40.07 11.08 13.82
C ARG A 636 40.77 10.63 15.10
N LEU A 637 40.22 11.06 16.23
CA LEU A 637 40.71 10.76 17.58
C LEU A 637 40.03 9.52 18.15
N ALA A 638 38.72 9.38 17.99
CA ALA A 638 37.95 8.21 18.39
C ALA A 638 36.83 7.94 17.39
N GLU A 639 36.44 6.68 17.25
CA GLU A 639 35.34 6.30 16.38
C GLU A 639 34.62 5.03 16.87
N SER A 640 33.34 4.92 16.54
CA SER A 640 32.53 3.71 16.70
C SER A 640 31.58 3.59 15.50
N GLY A 641 31.22 2.36 15.11
CA GLY A 641 30.32 2.13 13.99
C GLY A 641 30.95 2.34 12.62
N THR A 642 32.28 2.30 12.51
CA THR A 642 32.96 2.27 11.22
C THR A 642 32.85 0.90 10.55
N ILE A 643 32.91 0.89 9.23
CA ILE A 643 32.93 -0.33 8.43
C ILE A 643 34.37 -0.84 8.36
N ARG A 644 34.58 -2.08 8.77
CA ARG A 644 35.87 -2.76 8.73
C ARG A 644 36.25 -3.15 7.30
N GLY A 645 37.52 -3.52 7.08
CA GLY A 645 38.02 -3.89 5.76
C GLY A 645 37.35 -5.11 5.11
N ASP A 646 36.61 -5.90 5.88
CA ASP A 646 35.80 -7.04 5.40
C ASP A 646 34.33 -6.66 5.09
N GLY A 647 33.97 -5.37 5.18
CA GLY A 647 32.63 -4.85 4.91
C GLY A 647 31.64 -4.98 6.08
N ARG A 648 32.05 -5.51 7.23
CA ARG A 648 31.22 -5.60 8.44
C ARG A 648 31.34 -4.33 9.28
N VAL A 649 30.23 -3.87 9.85
CA VAL A 649 30.25 -2.79 10.84
C VAL A 649 30.94 -3.30 12.11
N ASP A 650 31.59 -2.39 12.85
CA ASP A 650 32.04 -2.61 14.23
C ASP A 650 30.93 -3.29 15.06
N SER A 651 31.25 -4.44 15.66
CA SER A 651 30.28 -5.22 16.43
C SER A 651 29.86 -4.54 17.74
N LEU A 652 30.63 -3.57 18.23
CA LEU A 652 30.31 -2.77 19.42
C LEU A 652 29.53 -1.49 19.11
N ALA A 653 29.18 -1.26 17.84
CA ALA A 653 28.36 -0.12 17.43
C ALA A 653 26.93 -0.20 17.99
N HIS A 654 26.24 0.94 17.99
CA HIS A 654 24.82 0.98 18.34
C HIS A 654 23.97 0.61 17.14
N PHE A 655 23.31 -0.55 17.17
CA PHE A 655 22.46 -1.04 16.08
C PHE A 655 20.96 -0.89 16.38
N PHE A 656 20.19 -0.49 15.38
CA PHE A 656 18.72 -0.55 15.37
C PHE A 656 18.29 -1.75 14.53
N ARG A 657 18.17 -2.93 15.16
CA ARG A 657 17.79 -4.19 14.49
C ARG A 657 17.21 -5.20 15.48
N ILE A 658 16.80 -6.35 14.94
CA ILE A 658 16.50 -7.56 15.70
C ILE A 658 17.67 -8.54 15.49
N VAL A 659 18.12 -9.19 16.56
CA VAL A 659 19.00 -10.36 16.45
C VAL A 659 18.22 -11.59 16.84
N ALA A 660 17.98 -12.49 15.88
CA ALA A 660 17.34 -13.77 16.09
C ALA A 660 18.37 -14.90 16.14
N VAL A 661 18.07 -15.94 16.91
CA VAL A 661 18.89 -17.15 17.07
C VAL A 661 18.07 -18.41 16.84
N ASP A 662 18.76 -19.47 16.43
CA ASP A 662 18.18 -20.80 16.27
C ASP A 662 18.11 -21.58 17.60
N SER A 663 17.69 -22.85 17.51
CA SER A 663 17.60 -23.75 18.67
C SER A 663 18.94 -24.04 19.38
N LEU A 664 20.08 -23.82 18.70
CA LEU A 664 21.42 -23.99 19.27
C LEU A 664 21.99 -22.67 19.81
N GLY A 665 21.22 -21.58 19.71
CA GLY A 665 21.67 -20.25 20.11
C GLY A 665 22.65 -19.64 19.11
N GLU A 666 22.65 -20.08 17.85
CA GLU A 666 23.46 -19.49 16.78
C GLU A 666 22.66 -18.42 16.03
N ARG A 667 23.33 -17.35 15.57
CA ARG A 667 22.67 -16.22 14.90
C ARG A 667 22.06 -16.64 13.56
N ILE A 668 20.83 -16.21 13.32
CA ILE A 668 20.18 -16.29 12.02
C ILE A 668 20.79 -15.22 11.09
N SER A 669 21.57 -15.65 10.10
CA SER A 669 22.25 -14.78 9.13
C SER A 669 21.92 -15.07 7.67
N ARG A 670 21.23 -16.19 7.40
CA ARG A 670 20.84 -16.63 6.05
C ARG A 670 19.39 -16.24 5.70
N ARG A 671 18.71 -15.58 6.63
CA ARG A 671 17.28 -15.28 6.58
C ARG A 671 16.48 -16.57 6.31
N ASN A 672 16.78 -17.58 7.12
CA ASN A 672 16.17 -18.91 7.18
C ASN A 672 15.09 -18.92 8.28
N PRO A 673 13.86 -18.43 7.99
CA PRO A 673 12.83 -18.24 9.01
C PRO A 673 12.41 -19.54 9.71
N GLN A 674 12.53 -20.69 9.04
CA GLN A 674 12.23 -22.00 9.59
C GLN A 674 13.08 -22.38 10.81
N ASP A 675 14.21 -21.70 11.02
CA ASP A 675 15.13 -21.99 12.12
C ASP A 675 15.04 -20.97 13.26
N ILE A 676 14.27 -19.89 13.10
CA ILE A 676 14.13 -18.86 14.14
C ILE A 676 13.48 -19.46 15.39
N ARG A 677 14.17 -19.31 16.53
CA ARG A 677 13.70 -19.79 17.84
C ARG A 677 13.49 -18.67 18.83
N ALA A 678 14.42 -17.73 18.93
CA ALA A 678 14.34 -16.65 19.91
C ALA A 678 14.90 -15.34 19.38
N VAL A 679 14.40 -14.22 19.91
CA VAL A 679 14.95 -12.89 19.66
C VAL A 679 15.81 -12.49 20.86
N VAL A 680 17.09 -12.24 20.62
CA VAL A 680 18.06 -11.83 21.65
C VAL A 680 17.79 -10.40 22.13
N TYR A 681 17.53 -9.49 21.20
CA TYR A 681 17.11 -8.12 21.50
C TYR A 681 16.38 -7.51 20.29
N SER A 682 15.60 -6.47 20.56
CA SER A 682 14.96 -5.61 19.56
C SER A 682 15.08 -4.15 19.99
N ASN A 683 15.85 -3.36 19.24
CA ASN A 683 16.11 -1.95 19.55
C ASN A 683 15.47 -1.00 18.54
N LEU A 684 14.30 -1.36 18.02
CA LEU A 684 13.58 -0.54 17.06
C LEU A 684 13.04 0.75 17.71
N VAL A 685 12.87 1.79 16.90
CA VAL A 685 12.32 3.10 17.29
C VAL A 685 10.86 3.18 16.86
N GLY A 686 9.93 3.25 17.81
CA GLY A 686 8.49 3.33 17.54
C GLY A 686 8.06 4.63 16.84
N PRO A 687 6.87 4.66 16.21
CA PRO A 687 6.33 5.87 15.59
C PRO A 687 6.19 7.00 16.62
N GLY A 688 6.69 8.19 16.30
CA GLY A 688 6.59 9.31 17.24
C GLY A 688 7.45 9.14 18.51
N SER A 689 8.24 8.07 18.65
CA SER A 689 9.10 7.87 19.82
C SER A 689 10.58 8.15 19.52
N ALA A 690 11.40 8.10 20.56
CA ALA A 690 12.85 8.25 20.51
C ALA A 690 13.56 7.07 21.20
N ARG A 691 14.85 6.91 20.92
CA ARG A 691 15.79 6.01 21.60
C ARG A 691 17.08 6.75 21.93
N LEU A 692 17.76 6.30 22.99
CA LEU A 692 19.02 6.88 23.45
C LEU A 692 20.20 5.94 23.16
N ALA A 693 21.33 6.53 22.84
CA ALA A 693 22.62 5.87 22.79
C ALA A 693 23.63 6.69 23.61
N HIS A 694 24.22 6.04 24.62
CA HIS A 694 25.21 6.66 25.48
C HIS A 694 26.62 6.32 24.99
N TYR A 695 27.45 7.32 24.73
CA TYR A 695 28.85 7.11 24.34
C TYR A 695 29.79 7.69 25.39
N ARG A 696 30.58 6.83 26.04
CA ARG A 696 31.57 7.25 27.02
C ARG A 696 32.89 7.56 26.32
N LEU A 697 33.46 8.72 26.63
CA LEU A 697 34.71 9.22 26.08
C LEU A 697 35.59 9.74 27.23
N THR A 698 36.84 9.29 27.29
CA THR A 698 37.85 9.91 28.15
C THR A 698 38.61 10.94 27.34
N VAL A 699 38.57 12.20 27.79
CA VAL A 699 39.16 13.33 27.06
C VAL A 699 40.64 13.45 27.38
N PRO A 700 41.57 13.28 26.42
CA PRO A 700 42.99 13.42 26.70
C PRO A 700 43.37 14.84 27.11
N GLU A 701 44.26 14.97 28.09
CA GLU A 701 44.86 16.25 28.51
C GLU A 701 45.56 17.00 27.37
N GLU A 702 46.11 16.25 26.41
CA GLU A 702 46.81 16.78 25.24
C GLU A 702 45.92 17.64 24.34
N LEU A 703 44.59 17.55 24.48
CA LEU A 703 43.63 18.30 23.69
C LEU A 703 43.25 19.67 24.31
N VAL A 704 43.76 20.02 25.49
CA VAL A 704 43.47 21.32 26.14
C VAL A 704 43.78 22.48 25.19
N GLY A 705 42.82 23.40 25.04
CA GLY A 705 42.93 24.56 24.16
C GLY A 705 42.67 24.26 22.68
N THR A 706 42.22 23.05 22.35
CA THR A 706 41.83 22.66 20.98
C THR A 706 40.33 22.47 20.84
N ASP A 707 39.83 22.56 19.61
CA ASP A 707 38.46 22.20 19.27
C ASP A 707 38.38 20.77 18.76
N VAL A 708 37.37 20.04 19.25
CA VAL A 708 37.04 18.68 18.82
C VAL A 708 35.64 18.67 18.22
N LEU A 709 35.51 18.08 17.04
CA LEU A 709 34.23 17.89 16.34
C LEU A 709 33.73 16.49 16.63
N VAL A 710 32.56 16.39 17.23
CA VAL A 710 31.86 15.11 17.40
C VAL A 710 30.74 15.06 16.36
N THR A 711 30.84 14.12 15.43
CA THR A 711 29.82 13.87 14.41
C THR A 711 29.16 12.53 14.68
N VAL A 712 27.82 12.52 14.68
CA VAL A 712 27.02 11.31 14.81
C VAL A 712 26.15 11.16 13.57
N ARG A 713 26.17 9.98 12.94
CA ARG A 713 25.43 9.69 11.71
C ARG A 713 24.58 8.43 11.91
N LEU A 714 23.30 8.51 11.59
CA LEU A 714 22.44 7.33 11.43
C LEU A 714 22.60 6.80 10.00
N LEU A 715 23.21 5.63 9.88
CA LEU A 715 23.51 4.98 8.61
C LEU A 715 22.57 3.79 8.37
N TRP A 716 22.30 3.50 7.10
CA TRP A 716 21.43 2.42 6.65
C TRP A 716 22.06 1.62 5.52
N ARG A 717 21.99 0.30 5.63
CA ARG A 717 22.27 -0.66 4.57
C ARG A 717 21.17 -1.71 4.57
N LYS A 718 20.56 -1.96 3.40
CA LYS A 718 19.38 -2.83 3.29
C LYS A 718 19.65 -4.28 3.73
N PHE A 719 20.84 -4.81 3.45
CA PHE A 719 21.25 -6.13 3.90
C PHE A 719 22.64 -6.05 4.50
N ASP A 720 22.83 -6.66 5.67
CA ASP A 720 24.15 -6.76 6.28
C ASP A 720 25.12 -7.58 5.40
N ARG A 721 26.40 -7.53 5.79
CA ARG A 721 27.45 -8.18 5.02
C ARG A 721 27.30 -9.70 5.01
N ASP A 722 26.92 -10.31 6.14
CA ASP A 722 26.79 -11.77 6.26
C ASP A 722 25.72 -12.32 5.31
N PHE A 723 24.55 -11.67 5.26
CA PHE A 723 23.47 -12.08 4.37
C PHE A 723 23.82 -11.81 2.90
N THR A 724 24.54 -10.72 2.61
CA THR A 724 24.98 -10.41 1.24
C THR A 724 25.98 -11.45 0.72
N GLU A 725 26.94 -11.86 1.55
CA GLU A 725 27.90 -12.92 1.21
C GLU A 725 27.22 -14.28 1.03
N PHE A 726 26.29 -14.64 1.93
CA PHE A 726 25.48 -15.84 1.79
C PHE A 726 24.67 -15.83 0.48
N ALA A 727 23.96 -14.75 0.20
CA ALA A 727 23.12 -14.67 -1.00
C ALA A 727 23.95 -14.78 -2.29
N HIS A 728 25.12 -14.14 -2.33
CA HIS A 728 26.05 -14.22 -3.44
C HIS A 728 26.55 -15.66 -3.66
N ALA A 729 26.94 -16.34 -2.58
CA ALA A 729 27.45 -17.71 -2.64
C ALA A 729 26.37 -18.75 -2.98
N ALA A 730 25.15 -18.59 -2.43
CA ALA A 730 24.03 -19.50 -2.64
C ALA A 730 23.36 -19.32 -4.01
N ASN A 731 23.45 -18.14 -4.61
CA ASN A 731 22.83 -17.84 -5.89
C ASN A 731 23.76 -17.05 -6.84
N PRO A 732 24.91 -17.61 -7.27
CA PRO A 732 25.83 -16.91 -8.15
C PRO A 732 25.19 -16.50 -9.48
N SER A 733 24.24 -17.29 -10.00
CA SER A 733 23.48 -16.96 -11.21
C SER A 733 22.61 -15.70 -11.08
N GLY A 734 22.24 -15.30 -9.86
CA GLY A 734 21.50 -14.06 -9.61
C GLY A 734 22.38 -12.81 -9.59
N PHE A 735 23.70 -12.98 -9.67
CA PHE A 735 24.72 -11.94 -9.56
C PHE A 735 25.71 -12.01 -10.74
N VAL A 736 25.22 -12.29 -11.96
CA VAL A 736 26.04 -12.59 -13.17
C VAL A 736 27.22 -11.63 -13.36
N ASP A 737 26.99 -10.32 -13.24
CA ASP A 737 28.02 -9.29 -13.45
C ASP A 737 28.88 -8.98 -12.20
N ARG A 738 28.80 -9.81 -11.15
CA ARG A 738 29.42 -9.57 -9.84
C ARG A 738 30.18 -10.83 -9.39
N PRO A 739 31.48 -10.96 -9.70
CA PRO A 739 32.27 -12.12 -9.28
C PRO A 739 32.53 -12.17 -7.77
N PHE A 740 32.33 -11.05 -7.06
CA PHE A 740 32.46 -10.95 -5.61
C PHE A 740 31.15 -10.43 -5.00
N PRO A 741 30.90 -10.71 -3.70
CA PRO A 741 29.76 -10.15 -2.98
C PRO A 741 29.66 -8.63 -3.17
N PRO A 742 28.50 -8.10 -3.57
CA PRO A 742 28.38 -6.68 -3.87
C PRO A 742 28.51 -5.81 -2.62
N GLU A 743 29.28 -4.73 -2.70
CA GLU A 743 29.27 -3.67 -1.69
C GLU A 743 27.98 -2.86 -1.80
N LEU A 744 26.98 -3.21 -0.99
CA LEU A 744 25.68 -2.55 -1.02
C LEU A 744 25.76 -1.08 -0.55
N PRO A 745 24.92 -0.18 -1.11
CA PRO A 745 24.93 1.23 -0.73
C PRO A 745 24.64 1.45 0.75
N VAL A 746 25.45 2.32 1.36
CA VAL A 746 25.22 2.85 2.70
C VAL A 746 24.63 4.25 2.57
N THR A 747 23.40 4.41 3.06
CA THR A 747 22.68 5.68 3.03
C THR A 747 22.71 6.32 4.41
N GLU A 748 23.26 7.52 4.51
CA GLU A 748 23.08 8.35 5.70
C GLU A 748 21.66 8.91 5.74
N ILE A 749 20.92 8.61 6.79
CA ILE A 749 19.53 9.04 6.97
C ILE A 749 19.48 10.42 7.62
N ALA A 750 20.27 10.61 8.67
CA ALA A 750 20.34 11.83 9.46
C ALA A 750 21.71 11.92 10.15
N ALA A 751 22.14 13.13 10.47
CA ALA A 751 23.38 13.36 11.19
C ALA A 751 23.29 14.62 12.05
N ASP A 752 24.14 14.67 13.08
CA ASP A 752 24.40 15.85 13.89
C ASP A 752 25.91 16.03 14.12
N THR A 753 26.33 17.27 14.28
CA THR A 753 27.71 17.63 14.60
C THR A 753 27.75 18.76 15.62
N VAL A 754 28.43 18.52 16.74
CA VAL A 754 28.69 19.53 17.78
C VAL A 754 30.19 19.75 17.91
N ARG A 755 30.59 21.02 18.01
CA ARG A 755 31.96 21.43 18.29
C ARG A 755 32.18 21.54 19.79
N PHE A 756 33.16 20.84 20.33
CA PHE A 756 33.57 20.90 21.72
C PHE A 756 34.88 21.65 21.87
N ALA A 757 34.86 22.79 22.55
CA ALA A 757 36.07 23.45 23.01
C ALA A 757 36.61 22.68 24.22
N VAL A 758 37.84 22.18 24.12
CA VAL A 758 38.45 21.39 25.20
C VAL A 758 39.13 22.31 26.20
N THR A 759 38.62 22.36 27.43
CA THR A 759 39.09 23.25 28.49
C THR A 759 40.00 22.53 29.48
N GLY A 760 40.83 23.28 30.22
CA GLY A 760 41.65 22.73 31.30
C GLY A 760 40.82 22.15 32.46
N GLU A 761 41.45 21.31 33.26
CA GLU A 761 40.84 20.64 34.42
C GLU A 761 40.24 21.68 35.40
N GLY A 762 38.97 21.50 35.80
CA GLY A 762 38.28 22.41 36.73
C GLY A 762 37.54 23.61 36.12
N ALA A 763 37.59 23.80 34.79
CA ALA A 763 36.75 24.80 34.12
C ALA A 763 35.26 24.39 34.12
N ARG A 764 34.38 25.28 34.62
CA ARG A 764 32.92 25.12 34.44
C ARG A 764 32.59 25.41 32.99
N ALA A 765 31.91 24.47 32.33
CA ALA A 765 31.33 24.75 31.02
C ALA A 765 30.29 25.86 31.17
N GLU A 766 30.50 26.99 30.50
CA GLU A 766 29.40 27.90 30.25
C GLU A 766 28.54 27.32 29.11
N THR A 767 27.22 27.27 29.34
CA THR A 767 26.25 26.91 28.30
C THR A 767 26.29 27.96 27.20
N VAL A 768 26.84 27.60 26.03
CA VAL A 768 26.79 28.45 24.84
C VAL A 768 25.39 28.37 24.22
N ASP A 769 24.84 29.55 23.92
CA ASP A 769 23.46 29.87 23.57
C ASP A 769 22.70 28.82 22.71
N ALA A 770 21.50 28.46 23.17
CA ALA A 770 20.55 27.63 22.43
C ALA A 770 20.01 28.42 21.23
N ARG A 771 20.04 27.86 20.00
CA ARG A 771 19.66 28.58 18.78
C ARG A 771 18.30 29.31 18.91
N THR A 772 18.34 30.64 18.92
CA THR A 772 17.23 31.52 18.57
C THR A 772 17.48 32.22 17.23
N THR A 773 17.70 31.50 16.13
CA THR A 773 17.45 32.05 14.77
C THR A 773 17.38 30.97 13.68
N PRO A 774 16.39 31.01 12.77
CA PRO A 774 16.31 30.10 11.63
C PRO A 774 17.12 30.62 10.43
N GLY A 775 18.00 29.79 9.86
CA GLY A 775 18.89 30.19 8.76
C GLY A 775 19.23 29.07 7.77
N THR A 776 18.52 29.10 6.64
CA THR A 776 18.92 28.73 5.27
C THR A 776 19.58 27.37 4.98
N GLY A 777 18.81 26.48 4.34
CA GLY A 777 19.24 25.94 3.05
C GLY A 777 19.97 24.60 2.98
N ALA A 778 19.75 23.65 3.92
CA ALA A 778 20.15 22.25 3.72
C ALA A 778 19.11 21.31 4.34
N VAL A 779 18.66 20.32 3.57
CA VAL A 779 17.68 19.30 3.99
C VAL A 779 18.32 18.44 5.09
N GLY A 780 17.79 18.53 6.31
CA GLY A 780 18.03 17.53 7.36
C GLY A 780 19.16 17.78 8.37
N LEU A 781 19.41 19.02 8.83
CA LEU A 781 20.27 19.28 10.00
C LEU A 781 19.46 19.73 11.24
N PRO A 782 19.91 19.39 12.47
CA PRO A 782 19.20 19.55 13.76
C PRO A 782 19.14 21.02 14.24
N GLY A 783 18.39 21.84 13.52
CA GLY A 783 18.06 23.22 13.88
C GLY A 783 16.59 23.58 13.76
N SER A 784 15.69 22.62 13.51
CA SER A 784 14.27 22.90 13.25
C SER A 784 13.32 22.52 14.38
N ALA A 785 13.76 21.73 15.36
CA ALA A 785 12.93 21.35 16.50
C ALA A 785 12.96 22.45 17.55
N ALA A 786 11.80 22.77 18.12
CA ALA A 786 11.74 23.71 19.24
C ALA A 786 12.49 23.13 20.46
N PRO A 787 13.07 23.97 21.35
CA PRO A 787 13.78 23.48 22.53
C PRO A 787 12.97 22.46 23.35
N TRP A 788 11.69 22.74 23.63
CA TRP A 788 10.82 21.82 24.36
C TRP A 788 10.69 20.45 23.68
N GLU A 789 10.69 20.39 22.34
CA GLU A 789 10.57 19.14 21.58
C GLU A 789 11.84 18.29 21.73
N ARG A 790 13.02 18.92 21.72
CA ARG A 790 14.30 18.22 21.95
C ARG A 790 14.37 17.63 23.35
N PHE A 791 13.99 18.41 24.36
CA PHE A 791 13.91 17.92 25.74
C PHE A 791 12.87 16.82 25.88
N ASN A 792 11.70 16.97 25.25
CA ASN A 792 10.65 15.95 25.29
C ASN A 792 11.11 14.64 24.63
N ASP A 793 11.81 14.69 23.51
CA ASP A 793 12.38 13.50 22.87
C ASP A 793 13.43 12.80 23.74
N TYR A 794 14.28 13.58 24.41
CA TYR A 794 15.25 13.03 25.36
C TYR A 794 14.54 12.37 26.55
N GLY A 795 13.54 13.03 27.13
CA GLY A 795 12.71 12.48 28.21
C GLY A 795 11.97 11.20 27.78
N ILE A 796 11.44 11.16 26.56
CA ILE A 796 10.80 9.96 25.98
C ILE A 796 11.82 8.83 25.87
N ALA A 797 13.03 9.12 25.41
CA ALA A 797 14.07 8.11 25.30
C ALA A 797 14.46 7.53 26.67
N LEU A 798 14.64 8.40 27.68
CA LEU A 798 14.91 8.03 29.09
C LEU A 798 13.76 7.19 29.69
N LEU A 799 12.51 7.58 29.46
CA LEU A 799 11.35 6.82 29.92
C LEU A 799 11.31 5.42 29.29
N LEU A 800 11.59 5.30 27.99
CA LEU A 800 11.54 4.04 27.26
C LEU A 800 12.75 3.12 27.49
N GLU A 801 13.83 3.59 28.10
CA GLU A 801 14.93 2.76 28.63
C GLU A 801 14.76 2.43 30.12
N GLY A 802 13.79 3.05 30.81
CA GLY A 802 13.46 2.80 32.20
C GLY A 802 14.09 3.75 33.22
N ASP A 803 14.79 4.81 32.79
CA ASP A 803 15.32 5.86 33.66
C ASP A 803 14.23 6.89 33.99
N THR A 804 13.25 6.46 34.79
CA THR A 804 12.07 7.25 35.14
C THR A 804 12.41 8.52 35.91
N ARG A 805 13.45 8.48 36.77
CA ARG A 805 13.90 9.64 37.56
C ARG A 805 14.43 10.76 36.69
N ARG A 806 15.35 10.45 35.77
CA ARG A 806 15.87 11.47 34.84
C ARG A 806 14.79 11.89 33.86
N ALA A 807 13.95 10.97 33.39
CA ALA A 807 12.81 11.30 32.55
C ALA A 807 11.89 12.34 33.22
N SER A 808 11.51 12.17 34.49
CA SER A 808 10.69 13.14 35.24
C SER A 808 11.36 14.51 35.37
N THR A 809 12.67 14.55 35.62
CA THR A 809 13.43 15.81 35.66
C THR A 809 13.35 16.54 34.31
N ILE A 810 13.50 15.80 33.21
CA ILE A 810 13.44 16.36 31.86
C ILE A 810 12.02 16.78 31.47
N PHE A 811 10.97 16.03 31.84
CA PHE A 811 9.59 16.45 31.55
C PHE A 811 9.14 17.66 32.37
N SER A 812 9.68 17.86 33.58
CA SER A 812 9.51 19.12 34.33
C SER A 812 10.09 20.31 33.55
N GLU A 813 11.23 20.11 32.89
CA GLU A 813 11.84 21.11 32.03
C GLU A 813 11.02 21.34 30.74
N VAL A 814 10.38 20.30 30.19
CA VAL A 814 9.41 20.45 29.08
C VAL A 814 8.24 21.33 29.50
N GLU A 815 7.64 21.09 30.67
CA GLU A 815 6.56 21.91 31.24
C GLU A 815 7.02 23.36 31.45
N ARG A 816 8.26 23.58 31.89
CA ARG A 816 8.84 24.93 32.01
C ARG A 816 9.05 25.63 30.66
N LEU A 817 9.51 24.90 29.65
CA LEU A 817 9.81 25.43 28.31
C LEU A 817 8.54 25.66 27.47
N ALA A 818 7.47 24.91 27.73
CA ALA A 818 6.19 24.99 27.04
C ALA A 818 5.03 24.82 28.04
N PRO A 819 4.76 25.83 28.89
CA PRO A 819 3.78 25.72 29.99
C PRO A 819 2.33 25.63 29.53
N ASP A 820 2.05 25.93 28.27
CA ASP A 820 0.75 25.83 27.62
C ASP A 820 0.53 24.48 26.92
N ARG A 821 1.50 23.55 26.99
CA ARG A 821 1.41 22.23 26.36
C ARG A 821 1.18 21.13 27.39
N VAL A 822 0.19 20.30 27.08
CA VAL A 822 -0.19 19.13 27.89
C VAL A 822 0.92 18.07 27.99
N ASP A 823 1.87 18.04 27.05
CA ASP A 823 2.88 16.98 26.95
C ASP A 823 3.84 16.91 28.13
N GLY A 824 4.23 18.04 28.73
CA GLY A 824 5.09 18.06 29.91
C GLY A 824 4.42 17.33 31.08
N ALA A 825 3.25 17.83 31.49
CA ALA A 825 2.44 17.26 32.58
C ALA A 825 2.03 15.80 32.29
N THR A 826 1.58 15.48 31.07
CA THR A 826 1.21 14.10 30.70
C THR A 826 2.39 13.14 30.79
N ASN A 827 3.57 13.55 30.33
CA ASN A 827 4.75 12.68 30.35
C ASN A 827 5.36 12.58 31.75
N LEU A 828 5.23 13.61 32.60
CA LEU A 828 5.50 13.50 34.03
C LEU A 828 4.62 12.43 34.68
N ALA A 829 3.32 12.44 34.42
CA ALA A 829 2.40 11.43 34.92
C ALA A 829 2.79 10.02 34.45
N ARG A 830 3.18 9.86 33.18
CA ARG A 830 3.68 8.58 32.64
C ARG A 830 4.95 8.11 33.36
N SER A 831 5.90 9.01 33.62
CA SER A 831 7.13 8.68 34.36
C SER A 831 6.86 8.32 35.83
N ALA A 832 5.98 9.07 36.49
CA ALA A 832 5.58 8.81 37.88
C ALA A 832 4.86 7.45 37.99
N LEU A 833 3.94 7.14 37.06
CA LEU A 833 3.27 5.84 37.01
C LEU A 833 4.28 4.70 36.78
N ALA A 834 5.23 4.87 35.87
CA ALA A 834 6.29 3.89 35.65
C ALA A 834 7.23 3.72 36.86
N ALA A 835 7.36 4.74 37.71
CA ALA A 835 8.10 4.69 38.96
C ALA A 835 7.27 4.13 40.15
N GLY A 836 5.96 3.92 39.97
CA GLY A 836 5.04 3.53 41.05
C GLY A 836 4.67 4.67 42.00
N GLU A 837 4.86 5.93 41.59
CA GLU A 837 4.61 7.13 42.39
C GLU A 837 3.20 7.69 42.08
N LEU A 838 2.15 7.03 42.61
CA LEU A 838 0.75 7.33 42.27
C LEU A 838 0.33 8.78 42.58
N GLU A 839 0.68 9.33 43.75
CA GLU A 839 0.36 10.71 44.12
C GLU A 839 0.95 11.71 43.12
N ALA A 840 2.22 11.54 42.74
CA ALA A 840 2.88 12.40 41.75
C ALA A 840 2.26 12.24 40.35
N ALA A 841 1.77 11.04 40.02
CA ALA A 841 1.04 10.80 38.79
C ALA A 841 -0.28 11.56 38.79
N TYR A 842 -1.07 11.52 39.87
CA TYR A 842 -2.31 12.26 39.99
C TYR A 842 -2.10 13.78 39.94
N ASP A 843 -1.14 14.31 40.69
CA ASP A 843 -0.79 15.74 40.66
C ASP A 843 -0.48 16.22 39.23
N ALA A 844 0.29 15.43 38.47
CA ALA A 844 0.64 15.74 37.09
C ALA A 844 -0.54 15.58 36.13
N LEU A 845 -1.42 14.61 36.37
CA LEU A 845 -2.64 14.39 35.59
C LEU A 845 -3.68 15.51 35.78
N GLU A 846 -3.85 16.01 37.00
CA GLU A 846 -4.72 17.15 37.28
C GLU A 846 -4.27 18.39 36.49
N ARG A 847 -2.97 18.71 36.52
CA ARG A 847 -2.42 19.80 35.69
C ARG A 847 -2.60 19.54 34.19
N ALA A 848 -2.44 18.31 33.73
CA ALA A 848 -2.65 17.97 32.33
C ALA A 848 -4.12 18.15 31.90
N GLU A 849 -5.08 17.77 32.74
CA GLU A 849 -6.52 17.95 32.48
C GLU A 849 -6.92 19.43 32.55
N GLU A 850 -6.29 20.24 33.41
CA GLU A 850 -6.49 21.70 33.42
C GLU A 850 -6.02 22.38 32.14
N LEU A 851 -4.91 21.92 31.56
CA LEU A 851 -4.34 22.47 30.33
C LEU A 851 -5.15 22.08 29.08
N ASP A 852 -5.64 20.85 29.00
CA ASP A 852 -6.42 20.35 27.87
C ASP A 852 -7.55 19.41 28.34
N PRO A 853 -8.67 19.98 28.83
CA PRO A 853 -9.79 19.19 29.33
C PRO A 853 -10.39 18.31 28.23
N GLY A 854 -10.63 17.04 28.53
CA GLY A 854 -11.16 16.12 27.52
C GLY A 854 -10.10 15.35 26.75
N ASN A 855 -8.80 15.67 26.87
CA ASN A 855 -7.75 15.08 26.05
C ASN A 855 -7.64 13.56 26.25
N ALA A 856 -7.89 12.78 25.20
CA ALA A 856 -7.81 11.32 25.26
C ALA A 856 -6.41 10.75 25.60
N ARG A 857 -5.30 11.45 25.29
CA ARG A 857 -3.96 11.03 25.73
C ARG A 857 -3.80 11.15 27.25
N VAL A 858 -4.44 12.14 27.87
CA VAL A 858 -4.48 12.33 29.32
C VAL A 858 -5.41 11.30 29.95
N ALA A 859 -6.59 11.08 29.37
CA ALA A 859 -7.53 10.03 29.80
C ALA A 859 -6.91 8.63 29.78
N TRP A 860 -6.06 8.31 28.78
CA TRP A 860 -5.30 7.06 28.74
C TRP A 860 -4.40 6.88 29.99
N VAL A 861 -3.71 7.94 30.41
CA VAL A 861 -2.80 7.88 31.57
C VAL A 861 -3.60 7.86 32.88
N TRP A 862 -4.73 8.59 32.97
CA TRP A 862 -5.70 8.44 34.06
C TRP A 862 -6.17 7.00 34.22
N GLY A 863 -6.56 6.34 33.13
CA GLY A 863 -6.97 4.94 33.17
C GLY A 863 -5.89 4.03 33.75
N GLY A 864 -4.63 4.25 33.37
CA GLY A 864 -3.48 3.53 33.92
C GLY A 864 -3.29 3.78 35.42
N ALA A 865 -3.32 5.04 35.86
CA ALA A 865 -3.16 5.40 37.27
C ALA A 865 -4.28 4.81 38.15
N LEU A 866 -5.54 4.96 37.73
CA LEU A 866 -6.71 4.41 38.44
C LEU A 866 -6.67 2.88 38.51
N GLN A 867 -6.22 2.22 37.43
CA GLN A 867 -6.11 0.75 37.42
C GLN A 867 -5.03 0.25 38.38
N GLU A 868 -3.89 0.93 38.48
CA GLU A 868 -2.84 0.61 39.46
C GLU A 868 -3.27 0.91 40.91
N ASP A 869 -4.12 1.92 41.11
CA ASP A 869 -4.73 2.26 42.40
C ASP A 869 -5.89 1.32 42.80
N GLY A 870 -6.32 0.43 41.90
CA GLY A 870 -7.43 -0.51 42.14
C GLY A 870 -8.83 0.07 41.90
N GLU A 871 -8.92 1.30 41.41
CA GLU A 871 -10.16 2.01 41.09
C GLU A 871 -10.69 1.63 39.70
N TYR A 872 -11.07 0.36 39.54
CA TYR A 872 -11.39 -0.22 38.22
C TYR A 872 -12.60 0.41 37.52
N VAL A 873 -13.59 0.90 38.27
CA VAL A 873 -14.75 1.61 37.69
C VAL A 873 -14.31 2.94 37.06
N GLY A 874 -13.43 3.68 37.77
CA GLY A 874 -12.83 4.91 37.27
C GLY A 874 -11.93 4.65 36.06
N ALA A 875 -11.10 3.61 36.13
CA ALA A 875 -10.23 3.21 35.02
C ALA A 875 -11.04 2.86 33.76
N ALA A 876 -12.11 2.06 33.90
CA ALA A 876 -13.01 1.74 32.80
C ALA A 876 -13.67 2.99 32.20
N ALA A 877 -14.10 3.96 33.03
CA ALA A 877 -14.63 5.23 32.54
C ALA A 877 -13.58 6.05 31.77
N ALA A 878 -12.33 6.09 32.25
CA ALA A 878 -11.25 6.78 31.57
C ALA A 878 -10.93 6.14 30.20
N TYR A 879 -10.86 4.80 30.12
CA TYR A 879 -10.65 4.12 28.83
C TYR A 879 -11.84 4.27 27.87
N ARG A 880 -13.08 4.31 28.36
CA ARG A 880 -14.25 4.64 27.52
C ARG A 880 -14.13 6.04 26.91
N ARG A 881 -13.66 7.04 27.66
CA ARG A 881 -13.37 8.39 27.12
C ARG A 881 -12.33 8.34 26.00
N VAL A 882 -11.30 7.49 26.12
CA VAL A 882 -10.31 7.33 25.04
C VAL A 882 -10.96 6.78 23.76
N ILE A 883 -11.84 5.79 23.91
CA ILE A 883 -12.51 5.11 22.81
C ILE A 883 -13.48 6.03 22.05
N GLU A 884 -14.02 7.07 22.69
CA GLU A 884 -14.84 8.10 22.03
C GLU A 884 -14.07 8.81 20.90
N ASP A 885 -12.79 9.15 21.15
CA ASP A 885 -11.90 9.79 20.16
C ASP A 885 -11.16 8.77 19.28
N PHE A 886 -10.82 7.61 19.86
CA PHE A 886 -10.02 6.56 19.23
C PHE A 886 -10.76 5.22 19.26
N PRO A 887 -11.84 5.04 18.49
CA PRO A 887 -12.70 3.85 18.56
C PRO A 887 -12.01 2.56 18.12
N ARG A 888 -10.86 2.65 17.46
CA ARG A 888 -10.04 1.52 17.06
C ARG A 888 -8.74 1.41 17.87
N ASP A 889 -8.60 2.08 19.01
CA ASP A 889 -7.43 1.90 19.88
C ASP A 889 -7.49 0.55 20.60
N ARG A 890 -6.78 -0.42 20.03
CA ARG A 890 -6.65 -1.79 20.55
C ARG A 890 -6.21 -1.82 22.01
N ALA A 891 -5.28 -0.95 22.40
CA ALA A 891 -4.76 -0.95 23.77
C ALA A 891 -5.82 -0.45 24.75
N SER A 892 -6.60 0.57 24.38
CA SER A 892 -7.69 1.09 25.20
C SER A 892 -8.83 0.09 25.38
N TRP A 893 -9.23 -0.61 24.32
CA TRP A 893 -10.19 -1.71 24.44
C TRP A 893 -9.68 -2.83 25.35
N ARG A 894 -8.40 -3.18 25.24
CA ARG A 894 -7.78 -4.21 26.08
C ARG A 894 -7.76 -3.83 27.55
N GLU A 895 -7.32 -2.62 27.87
CA GLU A 895 -7.28 -2.17 29.28
C GLU A 895 -8.68 -1.91 29.84
N LEU A 896 -9.65 -1.50 29.01
CA LEU A 896 -11.06 -1.47 29.39
C LEU A 896 -11.55 -2.87 29.79
N GLY A 897 -11.34 -3.88 28.94
CA GLY A 897 -11.72 -5.26 29.23
C GLY A 897 -11.03 -5.80 30.49
N ARG A 898 -9.74 -5.46 30.69
CA ARG A 898 -8.99 -5.84 31.90
C ARG A 898 -9.56 -5.17 33.16
N SER A 899 -9.85 -3.87 33.11
CA SER A 899 -10.48 -3.13 34.22
C SER A 899 -11.85 -3.71 34.57
N LEU A 900 -12.69 -4.02 33.57
CA LEU A 900 -14.00 -4.64 33.77
C LEU A 900 -13.89 -6.04 34.39
N TYR A 901 -12.95 -6.86 33.90
CA TYR A 901 -12.67 -8.17 34.48
C TYR A 901 -12.25 -8.07 35.96
N LEU A 902 -11.34 -7.15 36.29
CA LEU A 902 -10.88 -6.93 37.67
C LEU A 902 -12.00 -6.38 38.56
N GLY A 903 -12.92 -5.60 38.00
CA GLY A 903 -14.14 -5.13 38.66
C GLY A 903 -15.24 -6.19 38.81
N GLY A 904 -15.10 -7.37 38.19
CA GLY A 904 -16.08 -8.46 38.24
C GLY A 904 -17.19 -8.38 37.18
N GLU A 905 -17.13 -7.41 36.26
CA GLU A 905 -18.10 -7.20 35.17
C GLU A 905 -17.72 -8.06 33.95
N PHE A 906 -17.89 -9.38 34.08
CA PHE A 906 -17.35 -10.35 33.12
C PHE A 906 -18.01 -10.27 31.74
N GLU A 907 -19.31 -10.02 31.64
CA GLU A 907 -20.01 -9.87 30.35
C GLU A 907 -19.50 -8.65 29.56
N GLU A 908 -19.42 -7.47 30.18
CA GLU A 908 -18.90 -6.27 29.52
C GLU A 908 -17.40 -6.43 29.16
N ALA A 909 -16.63 -7.13 30.01
CA ALA A 909 -15.24 -7.45 29.69
C ALA A 909 -15.14 -8.29 28.42
N LEU A 910 -16.05 -9.26 28.22
CA LEU A 910 -16.07 -10.07 26.99
C LEU A 910 -16.37 -9.23 25.75
N GLU A 911 -17.29 -8.27 25.84
CA GLU A 911 -17.59 -7.33 24.74
C GLU A 911 -16.34 -6.51 24.37
N ALA A 912 -15.64 -5.96 25.37
CA ALA A 912 -14.41 -5.23 25.15
C ALA A 912 -13.30 -6.11 24.52
N PHE A 913 -13.16 -7.37 24.95
CA PHE A 913 -12.20 -8.29 24.33
C PHE A 913 -12.60 -8.72 22.92
N ASP A 914 -13.90 -8.79 22.61
CA ASP A 914 -14.36 -9.05 21.24
C ASP A 914 -13.97 -7.91 20.28
N GLU A 915 -14.01 -6.65 20.73
CA GLU A 915 -13.49 -5.50 19.98
C GLU A 915 -11.97 -5.57 19.78
N VAL A 916 -11.20 -5.98 20.81
CA VAL A 916 -9.75 -6.21 20.66
C VAL A 916 -9.47 -7.26 19.58
N LEU A 917 -10.18 -8.39 19.61
CA LEU A 917 -9.97 -9.51 18.69
C LEU A 917 -10.47 -9.23 17.27
N ALA A 918 -11.41 -8.30 17.10
CA ALA A 918 -11.80 -7.79 15.79
C ALA A 918 -10.68 -6.94 15.14
N ILE A 919 -9.88 -6.25 15.96
CA ILE A 919 -8.73 -5.44 15.51
C ILE A 919 -7.47 -6.29 15.33
N ASP A 920 -7.15 -7.12 16.31
CA ASP A 920 -6.05 -8.08 16.26
C ASP A 920 -6.49 -9.46 16.78
N PRO A 921 -6.81 -10.39 15.87
CA PRO A 921 -7.22 -11.75 16.23
C PRO A 921 -6.17 -12.53 17.04
N GLU A 922 -4.93 -12.04 17.06
CA GLU A 922 -3.76 -12.69 17.66
C GLU A 922 -3.38 -12.06 19.01
N ASP A 923 -4.19 -11.15 19.58
CA ASP A 923 -3.90 -10.53 20.88
C ASP A 923 -4.03 -11.55 22.02
N ARG A 924 -2.87 -12.00 22.50
CA ARG A 924 -2.73 -12.97 23.58
C ARG A 924 -3.43 -12.52 24.88
N VAL A 925 -3.36 -11.24 25.22
CA VAL A 925 -3.90 -10.73 26.49
C VAL A 925 -5.43 -10.79 26.47
N ALA A 926 -6.04 -10.44 25.34
CA ALA A 926 -7.48 -10.58 25.14
C ALA A 926 -7.93 -12.04 25.27
N HIS A 927 -7.24 -13.00 24.62
CA HIS A 927 -7.57 -14.42 24.76
C HIS A 927 -7.45 -14.93 26.20
N TYR A 928 -6.42 -14.51 26.93
CA TYR A 928 -6.22 -14.87 28.34
C TYR A 928 -7.37 -14.40 29.22
N HIS A 929 -7.71 -13.11 29.18
CA HIS A 929 -8.79 -12.58 30.02
C HIS A 929 -10.17 -13.03 29.54
N ARG A 930 -10.38 -13.23 28.24
CA ARG A 930 -11.60 -13.86 27.70
C ARG A 930 -11.81 -15.26 28.28
N MET A 931 -10.76 -16.10 28.31
CA MET A 931 -10.82 -17.41 28.95
C MET A 931 -11.23 -17.31 30.42
N LEU A 932 -10.65 -16.38 31.18
CA LEU A 932 -10.97 -16.20 32.60
C LEU A 932 -12.40 -15.70 32.82
N SER A 933 -12.86 -14.70 32.07
CA SER A 933 -14.24 -14.19 32.12
C SER A 933 -15.24 -15.29 31.77
N LEU A 934 -15.00 -16.08 30.72
CA LEU A 934 -15.89 -17.18 30.33
C LEU A 934 -16.00 -18.27 31.41
N ARG A 935 -14.90 -18.59 32.10
CA ARG A 935 -14.92 -19.51 33.25
C ARG A 935 -15.73 -18.96 34.41
N ALA A 936 -15.54 -17.68 34.73
CA ALA A 936 -16.31 -17.02 35.79
C ALA A 936 -17.82 -17.06 35.51
N LEU A 937 -18.20 -16.99 34.24
CA LEU A 937 -19.59 -17.12 33.77
C LEU A 937 -20.08 -18.57 33.56
N GLY A 938 -19.23 -19.58 33.81
CA GLY A 938 -19.59 -21.00 33.61
C GLY A 938 -19.69 -21.44 32.15
N ARG A 939 -19.16 -20.66 31.19
CA ARG A 939 -19.17 -20.94 29.73
C ARG A 939 -17.95 -21.77 29.31
N GLU A 940 -17.82 -22.98 29.86
CA GLU A 940 -16.58 -23.78 29.79
C GLU A 940 -16.15 -24.16 28.35
N ALA A 941 -17.10 -24.43 27.46
CA ALA A 941 -16.79 -24.79 26.06
C ALA A 941 -16.10 -23.62 25.33
N GLU A 942 -16.59 -22.40 25.51
CA GLU A 942 -16.00 -21.20 24.91
C GLU A 942 -14.68 -20.84 25.59
N ALA A 943 -14.59 -21.02 26.92
CA ALA A 943 -13.35 -20.83 27.66
C ALA A 943 -12.23 -21.76 27.15
N THR A 944 -12.56 -23.00 26.79
CA THR A 944 -11.61 -23.96 26.22
C THR A 944 -11.07 -23.48 24.87
N LEU A 945 -11.92 -22.87 24.03
CA LEU A 945 -11.49 -22.30 22.75
C LEU A 945 -10.57 -21.07 22.96
N ALA A 946 -10.94 -20.18 23.88
CA ALA A 946 -10.11 -19.03 24.24
C ALA A 946 -8.76 -19.46 24.84
N GLN A 947 -8.74 -20.52 25.66
CA GLN A 947 -7.51 -21.11 26.18
C GLN A 947 -6.61 -21.62 25.06
N ALA A 948 -7.15 -22.38 24.10
CA ALA A 948 -6.37 -22.88 22.97
C ALA A 948 -5.75 -21.73 22.14
N ALA A 949 -6.49 -20.64 21.94
CA ALA A 949 -5.98 -19.45 21.29
C ALA A 949 -4.87 -18.77 22.13
N TYR A 950 -5.08 -18.60 23.44
CA TYR A 950 -4.06 -18.06 24.34
C TYR A 950 -2.76 -18.87 24.32
N GLU A 951 -2.86 -20.20 24.40
CA GLU A 951 -1.70 -21.11 24.40
C GLU A 951 -0.93 -21.04 23.07
N ARG A 952 -1.66 -20.95 21.95
CA ARG A 952 -1.07 -20.77 20.62
C ARG A 952 -0.22 -19.50 20.55
N TYR A 953 -0.76 -18.37 21.01
CA TYR A 953 -0.07 -17.07 20.98
C TYR A 953 0.83 -16.80 22.19
N ALA A 954 1.01 -17.77 23.10
CA ALA A 954 1.81 -17.60 24.30
C ALA A 954 3.27 -17.18 24.00
N ILE A 955 3.96 -16.64 25.00
CA ILE A 955 5.41 -16.39 24.89
C ILE A 955 6.12 -17.61 25.48
N ASP A 956 7.19 -18.09 24.84
CA ASP A 956 8.03 -19.13 25.43
C ASP A 956 9.07 -18.49 26.36
N GLU A 957 8.82 -18.55 27.66
CA GLU A 957 9.77 -18.03 28.65
C GLU A 957 11.08 -18.84 28.67
N SER A 958 11.06 -20.12 28.28
CA SER A 958 12.27 -20.95 28.20
C SER A 958 13.24 -20.51 27.10
N ALA A 959 12.76 -19.76 26.11
CA ALA A 959 13.60 -19.18 25.06
C ALA A 959 14.67 -18.20 25.60
N LEU A 960 14.50 -17.69 26.84
CA LEU A 960 15.49 -16.87 27.52
C LEU A 960 16.82 -17.61 27.78
N GLU A 961 16.79 -18.93 27.94
CA GLU A 961 18.02 -19.73 28.11
C GLU A 961 18.88 -19.71 26.85
N ILE A 962 18.24 -19.85 25.68
CA ILE A 962 18.88 -19.84 24.36
C ILE A 962 19.58 -18.49 24.12
N THR A 963 18.88 -17.38 24.40
CA THR A 963 19.44 -16.04 24.18
C THR A 963 20.56 -15.70 25.15
N THR A 964 20.55 -16.26 26.36
CA THR A 964 21.62 -16.09 27.36
C THR A 964 22.94 -16.69 26.90
N ALA A 965 22.90 -17.89 26.32
CA ALA A 965 24.09 -18.54 25.76
C ALA A 965 24.71 -17.77 24.58
N PHE A 966 23.89 -17.07 23.78
CA PHE A 966 24.40 -16.21 22.71
C PHE A 966 25.04 -14.93 23.28
N ARG A 967 24.37 -14.26 24.22
CA ARG A 967 24.85 -13.02 24.86
C ARG A 967 26.20 -13.20 25.57
N SER A 968 26.45 -14.35 26.20
CA SER A 968 27.74 -14.59 26.87
C SER A 968 28.92 -14.68 25.89
N ARG A 969 28.67 -14.98 24.60
CA ARG A 969 29.67 -15.13 23.54
C ARG A 969 29.82 -13.88 22.68
N ASP A 970 28.76 -13.09 22.52
CA ASP A 970 28.75 -11.86 21.71
C ASP A 970 28.60 -10.59 22.57
N ARG A 971 29.74 -9.95 22.87
CA ARG A 971 29.81 -8.74 23.73
C ARG A 971 28.93 -7.60 23.21
N GLY A 972 28.89 -7.37 21.90
CA GLY A 972 28.12 -6.30 21.28
C GLY A 972 26.62 -6.49 21.49
N SER A 973 26.11 -7.67 21.19
CA SER A 973 24.71 -8.03 21.40
C SER A 973 24.33 -8.09 22.86
N ASN A 974 25.24 -8.52 23.74
CA ASN A 974 25.02 -8.45 25.19
C ASN A 974 24.81 -7.01 25.68
N ASN A 975 25.62 -6.07 25.16
CA ASN A 975 25.45 -4.65 25.46
C ASN A 975 24.13 -4.12 24.89
N MET A 976 23.81 -4.46 23.63
CA MET A 976 22.56 -4.03 22.99
C MET A 976 21.31 -4.59 23.66
N ALA A 977 21.40 -5.72 24.35
CA ALA A 977 20.30 -6.32 25.11
C ALA A 977 20.06 -5.65 26.48
N GLN A 978 20.96 -4.78 26.95
CA GLN A 978 20.75 -4.02 28.18
C GLN A 978 19.70 -2.93 27.97
N ALA A 979 18.96 -2.61 29.04
CA ALA A 979 18.01 -1.50 29.06
C ALA A 979 18.73 -0.16 28.86
N ILE A 980 19.73 0.10 29.71
CA ILE A 980 20.66 1.23 29.59
C ILE A 980 21.98 0.69 29.07
N ARG A 981 22.40 1.17 27.89
CA ARG A 981 23.57 0.64 27.16
C ARG A 981 24.58 1.72 26.85
N THR A 982 25.82 1.52 27.28
CA THR A 982 26.91 2.47 27.05
C THR A 982 27.93 1.91 26.09
N HIS A 983 28.39 2.74 25.16
CA HIS A 983 29.40 2.41 24.17
C HIS A 983 30.70 3.16 24.50
N GLU A 984 31.82 2.44 24.57
CA GLU A 984 33.12 3.05 24.85
C GLU A 984 33.74 3.62 23.57
N LEU A 985 34.08 4.92 23.58
CA LEU A 985 34.87 5.58 22.56
C LEU A 985 36.33 5.64 23.01
N ALA A 986 37.12 4.68 22.54
CA ALA A 986 38.55 4.66 22.81
C ALA A 986 39.26 5.73 21.97
N VAL A 987 39.89 6.70 22.64
CA VAL A 987 40.74 7.69 21.96
C VAL A 987 42.06 7.05 21.56
N ARG A 988 42.37 7.11 20.26
CA ARG A 988 43.67 6.72 19.72
C ARG A 988 44.70 7.76 20.16
N ARG A 989 45.66 7.34 21.00
CA ARG A 989 46.84 8.16 21.31
C ARG A 989 47.69 8.31 20.03
N ARG A 990 48.20 9.50 19.80
CA ARG A 990 49.09 9.79 18.66
C ARG A 990 50.43 9.07 18.78
#